data_AF-A0A364NFZ7-F1
#
_entry.id   AF-A0A364NFZ7-F1
#
_cell.length_a   1.000
_cell.length_b   1.000
_cell.length_c   1.000
_cell.angle_alpha   90.00
_cell.angle_beta   90.00
_cell.angle_gamma   90.00
#
_symmetry.space_group_name_H-M   'P 1'
#
loop_
_entity.id
_entity.type
_entity.pdbx_description
1 polymer ?
#
loop_
_entity_poly.entity_id
_entity_poly.type
_entity_poly.pdbx_seq_one_letter_code
_entity_poly.pdbx_strand_id
1 'polypeptide(L)'
;MTDSMDDSCTIATATETATPGTTDASLEYISDNVFQLTLTSENLAEILQYGTSHLDGSQAEAELILKNLTAWSPDVAARFSQRSPTTILDMPFRLVFPKDALVAFDSGLYVRQYLAISYCWHSGDYPHPNYKPYDVWPFSKPWVEAILGDKDHPREGIWLDQLCIDQNDDIHKQKSIAAMDVIYRSCIRLLVLLEDVTLTDAEAHLGEVCDPTKRPYDSSWLPEPAMRPTFASFYEKVNSSRWWDRAWCFHEFSVNEPWSDKRQCNTVHNATFIMNGPGGSIVKMKWFTLHSVMVSAMEVRPAAGEFGFTNSAADEIMVGRPVRDDTLPNTSEVAWKSSIMAYHNRISRKGCKNPADRISIMLNMSGRSLAYTGPDIENKERVFSLSSLLALAAGETYPLSTMGSKTLSIDGMPTWLSQEWDFQDVVIPHFQVGGVKGIHSISTQEIELRLIFFMAPLGVMSDEEALKLTLGIFPKTIPTTQPTRNVPEKFKDIPWTHTEEELDMPRRRFLATCILNGGEFMSALWKQLLQDVVRANYNQGVYRELEPSAGMRRPAQKLLDQLYGAAINGAVNTAALLDLEDAQIFLTWLTDPRSMYYIGYMPYRIQSTIEGRHAIITSVQTNENFNQGPFGELRVAIPTDLLNVTCVSRRIWILRPVKTDGETGDVLSWRIVAKALLLGEPDLTEEATQWSSANIMDRSTKPSFNFVNLRHPDDLKNEETQLRIRRLAMTEVGKGRRKAKTKRAHHEIVLEFRDASESVSSIDRLGGGQLDPFGSYPIELDASDRALLANVFVTEDNGHPSLLRGSWYPVGLSDAAAFHNMLSNSDNFIFQKRNGYFPSQDSAVALKHHHKALLHINETMKDPAARNSDGTIGAVASFMIHHALLGNFAGGDWNKHTNALVRMIGLRGGYGAITKEHLRITVSWADLMGSFFQDQPPIIPLPHQWIRDSKSPPNSPRPYNPFSLAWKQQLPMRLDWVTIFDDVVQLISLDRTFTEEQLMQHVMEEVCRLGTLLFLSPFWRILGQSPVRTAALCRNLLHVLMENMIEWNELKPLLIWSLYFAAIETKDLAERSHFVFMLGILMSGMQLQGWDGIMQVVKSVLWVEKVFAGTDELIRDEVMKVVNHDPMGMIPVYNTPLGFLEDLEADIEHH
;
A
#
# COMPACT_ATOMS: atom_id res chain seq x y z
N MET A 1 22.90 50.05 58.82
CA MET A 1 23.13 49.16 59.97
C MET A 1 21.87 48.33 60.14
N THR A 2 22.03 47.01 60.19
CA THR A 2 21.15 46.04 60.86
C THR A 2 19.63 46.21 60.70
N ASP A 3 19.08 45.42 59.78
CA ASP A 3 18.12 44.34 60.04
C ASP A 3 17.67 44.19 61.52
N SER A 4 16.41 43.89 61.84
CA SER A 4 15.73 42.68 61.37
C SER A 4 14.20 42.73 61.56
N MET A 5 13.47 41.90 60.80
CA MET A 5 12.08 41.52 61.08
C MET A 5 12.01 40.01 61.23
N ASP A 6 11.37 39.57 62.31
CA ASP A 6 11.18 38.17 62.69
C ASP A 6 9.69 38.04 63.04
N ASP A 7 8.94 37.27 62.23
CA ASP A 7 7.49 37.14 62.39
C ASP A 7 7.07 35.69 62.10
N SER A 8 6.60 35.02 63.15
CA SER A 8 6.37 33.57 63.15
C SER A 8 4.94 33.23 62.72
N CYS A 9 4.79 32.51 61.62
CA CYS A 9 3.49 31.97 61.21
C CYS A 9 3.45 30.45 61.43
N THR A 10 2.46 29.99 62.22
CA THR A 10 2.26 28.58 62.56
C THR A 10 1.92 27.72 61.35
N ILE A 11 2.74 26.69 61.10
CA ILE A 11 2.45 25.64 60.12
C ILE A 11 1.28 24.78 60.63
N ALA A 12 0.14 24.84 59.96
CA ALA A 12 -0.99 23.98 60.23
C ALA A 12 -0.78 22.59 59.61
N THR A 13 -0.76 21.54 60.43
CA THR A 13 -0.66 20.15 59.97
C THR A 13 -2.00 19.67 59.43
N ALA A 14 -2.15 19.62 58.10
CA ALA A 14 -3.29 19.03 57.41
C ALA A 14 -2.88 17.74 56.68
N THR A 15 -2.71 16.64 57.43
CA THR A 15 -2.52 15.30 56.86
C THR A 15 -3.85 14.70 56.44
N GLU A 16 -4.43 15.19 55.35
CA GLU A 16 -5.51 14.47 54.67
C GLU A 16 -4.88 13.51 53.65
N THR A 17 -4.91 12.22 53.98
CA THR A 17 -4.52 11.15 53.05
C THR A 17 -5.55 11.07 51.93
N ALA A 18 -5.22 11.59 50.75
CA ALA A 18 -5.94 11.24 49.53
C ALA A 18 -5.95 9.71 49.39
N THR A 19 -7.15 9.13 49.30
CA THR A 19 -7.27 7.70 48.94
C THR A 19 -6.71 7.52 47.53
N PRO A 20 -5.76 6.59 47.31
CA PRO A 20 -5.17 6.39 46.00
C PRO A 20 -6.27 6.04 44.98
N GLY A 21 -6.16 6.61 43.78
CA GLY A 21 -7.04 6.29 42.67
C GLY A 21 -6.85 4.86 42.21
N THR A 22 -7.87 4.26 41.61
CA THR A 22 -7.77 2.91 41.01
C THR A 22 -6.75 2.83 39.87
N THR A 23 -6.32 3.98 39.36
CA THR A 23 -5.35 4.17 38.29
C THR A 23 -3.90 4.32 38.76
N ASP A 24 -3.62 4.57 40.04
CA ASP A 24 -2.28 4.94 40.54
C ASP A 24 -1.24 3.80 40.42
N ALA A 25 -0.08 4.09 39.84
CA ALA A 25 1.03 3.14 39.71
C ALA A 25 1.71 2.83 41.06
N SER A 26 2.21 1.61 41.25
CA SER A 26 2.95 1.25 42.48
C SER A 26 4.41 1.68 42.42
N LEU A 27 4.88 2.41 43.43
CA LEU A 27 6.26 2.93 43.51
C LEU A 27 7.21 1.98 44.25
N GLU A 28 8.41 1.81 43.70
CA GLU A 28 9.52 1.07 44.28
C GLU A 28 10.83 1.88 44.14
N TYR A 29 11.68 1.90 45.17
CA TYR A 29 13.01 2.52 45.08
C TYR A 29 14.05 1.46 44.70
N ILE A 30 14.67 1.61 43.53
CA ILE A 30 15.71 0.69 43.05
C ILE A 30 17.12 1.18 43.38
N SER A 31 17.29 2.48 43.68
CA SER A 31 18.52 3.02 44.28
C SER A 31 18.26 4.26 45.15
N ASP A 32 19.34 4.78 45.77
CA ASP A 32 19.30 6.08 46.48
C ASP A 32 18.92 7.27 45.59
N ASN A 33 19.04 7.15 44.26
CA ASN A 33 18.82 8.22 43.28
C ASN A 33 17.73 7.90 42.24
N VAL A 34 17.20 6.66 42.21
CA VAL A 34 16.33 6.16 41.14
C VAL A 34 15.14 5.38 41.73
N PHE A 35 13.94 5.69 41.24
CA PHE A 35 12.73 4.94 41.54
C PHE A 35 12.07 4.38 40.27
N GLN A 36 11.20 3.41 40.48
CA GLN A 36 10.45 2.68 39.47
C GLN A 36 8.96 2.81 39.77
N LEU A 37 8.15 2.97 38.72
CA LEU A 37 6.70 2.86 38.78
C LEU A 37 6.27 1.62 38.00
N THR A 38 5.47 0.75 38.60
CA THR A 38 4.76 -0.33 37.88
C THR A 38 3.33 0.11 37.61
N LEU A 39 2.96 0.22 36.34
CA LEU A 39 1.73 0.86 35.89
C LEU A 39 0.51 -0.07 36.05
N THR A 40 -0.64 0.52 36.36
CA THR A 40 -1.95 -0.16 36.31
C THR A 40 -2.34 -0.50 34.86
N SER A 41 -3.14 -1.55 34.65
CA SER A 41 -3.62 -1.89 33.30
C SER A 41 -4.45 -0.76 32.66
N GLU A 42 -5.09 0.10 33.45
CA GLU A 42 -5.80 1.29 32.97
C GLU A 42 -4.83 2.36 32.45
N ASN A 43 -3.78 2.71 33.21
CA ASN A 43 -2.73 3.61 32.73
C ASN A 43 -2.00 3.00 31.50
N LEU A 44 -1.71 1.70 31.55
CA LEU A 44 -1.02 0.98 30.47
C LEU A 44 -1.82 0.98 29.16
N ALA A 45 -3.14 0.90 29.24
CA ALA A 45 -4.04 0.98 28.08
C ALA A 45 -4.00 2.34 27.38
N GLU A 46 -3.87 3.46 28.12
CA GLU A 46 -3.69 4.78 27.52
C GLU A 46 -2.31 4.87 26.83
N ILE A 47 -1.23 4.56 27.52
CA ILE A 47 0.12 4.79 26.98
C ILE A 47 0.52 3.83 25.85
N LEU A 48 -0.08 2.64 25.77
CA LEU A 48 0.16 1.66 24.69
C LEU A 48 -0.92 1.68 23.60
N GLN A 49 -1.94 2.54 23.68
CA GLN A 49 -3.09 2.58 22.76
C GLN A 49 -2.68 2.60 21.28
N TYR A 50 -1.63 3.36 20.94
CA TYR A 50 -1.14 3.48 19.57
C TYR A 50 -0.51 2.19 19.05
N GLY A 51 0.14 1.40 19.91
CA GLY A 51 0.69 0.10 19.54
C GLY A 51 -0.34 -1.02 19.52
N THR A 52 -1.28 -1.04 20.48
CA THR A 52 -2.30 -2.10 20.57
C THR A 52 -3.30 -2.07 19.42
N SER A 53 -3.65 -0.89 18.90
CA SER A 53 -4.56 -0.75 17.74
C SER A 53 -4.07 -1.43 16.45
N HIS A 54 -2.75 -1.66 16.32
CA HIS A 54 -2.17 -2.37 15.18
C HIS A 54 -2.33 -3.90 15.28
N LEU A 55 -2.62 -4.44 16.48
CA LEU A 55 -2.87 -5.87 16.69
C LEU A 55 -4.28 -6.26 16.24
N ASP A 56 -5.28 -5.42 16.49
CA ASP A 56 -6.68 -5.69 16.18
C ASP A 56 -6.90 -5.96 14.68
N GLY A 57 -6.15 -5.29 13.81
CA GLY A 57 -6.13 -5.50 12.36
C GLY A 57 -5.49 -6.81 11.87
N SER A 58 -4.96 -7.66 12.75
CA SER A 58 -4.36 -8.96 12.40
C SER A 58 -4.84 -10.15 13.24
N GLN A 59 -5.84 -9.98 14.11
CA GLN A 59 -6.39 -11.08 14.92
C GLN A 59 -6.99 -12.21 14.04
N ALA A 60 -7.82 -11.89 13.05
CA ALA A 60 -8.41 -12.89 12.14
C ALA A 60 -7.36 -13.60 11.25
N GLU A 61 -6.23 -12.94 10.96
CA GLU A 61 -5.09 -13.56 10.26
C GLU A 61 -4.37 -14.56 11.19
N ALA A 62 -4.15 -14.19 12.46
CA ALA A 62 -3.58 -15.06 13.48
C ALA A 62 -4.46 -16.32 13.73
N GLU A 63 -5.77 -16.16 13.81
CA GLU A 63 -6.73 -17.27 13.95
C GLU A 63 -6.69 -18.22 12.74
N LEU A 64 -6.60 -17.68 11.52
CA LEU A 64 -6.45 -18.49 10.30
C LEU A 64 -5.12 -19.26 10.31
N ILE A 65 -4.02 -18.62 10.66
CA ILE A 65 -2.70 -19.26 10.77
C ILE A 65 -2.73 -20.39 11.80
N LEU A 66 -3.25 -20.15 13.01
CA LEU A 66 -3.35 -21.17 14.06
C LEU A 66 -4.27 -22.32 13.66
N LYS A 67 -5.39 -22.05 12.99
CA LYS A 67 -6.30 -23.08 12.46
C LYS A 67 -5.60 -23.95 11.40
N ASN A 68 -4.89 -23.36 10.45
CA ASN A 68 -4.17 -24.07 9.40
C ASN A 68 -3.01 -24.90 9.98
N LEU A 69 -2.21 -24.33 10.88
CA LEU A 69 -1.17 -25.07 11.61
C LEU A 69 -1.75 -26.20 12.45
N THR A 70 -2.91 -26.02 13.10
CA THR A 70 -3.56 -27.08 13.89
C THR A 70 -4.05 -28.23 13.00
N ALA A 71 -4.48 -27.95 11.77
CA ALA A 71 -4.87 -28.98 10.81
C ALA A 71 -3.66 -29.77 10.26
N TRP A 72 -2.53 -29.10 10.01
CA TRP A 72 -1.35 -29.73 9.40
C TRP A 72 -0.35 -30.34 10.40
N SER A 73 -0.12 -29.67 11.54
CA SER A 73 0.92 -30.02 12.51
C SER A 73 0.63 -29.44 13.92
N PRO A 74 -0.18 -30.13 14.75
CA PRO A 74 -0.54 -29.68 16.11
C PRO A 74 0.65 -29.33 17.01
N ASP A 75 1.76 -30.09 16.92
CA ASP A 75 3.00 -29.87 17.71
C ASP A 75 3.75 -28.58 17.34
N VAL A 76 3.42 -27.98 16.20
CA VAL A 76 3.88 -26.66 15.78
C VAL A 76 2.88 -25.59 16.20
N ALA A 77 1.57 -25.84 16.02
CA ALA A 77 0.52 -24.91 16.46
C ALA A 77 0.59 -24.61 17.96
N ALA A 78 0.86 -25.63 18.79
CA ALA A 78 1.00 -25.49 20.25
C ALA A 78 2.19 -24.63 20.71
N ARG A 79 3.07 -24.20 19.80
CA ARG A 79 4.22 -23.30 20.07
C ARG A 79 3.92 -21.82 19.78
N PHE A 80 2.67 -21.50 19.47
CA PHE A 80 2.22 -20.14 19.21
C PHE A 80 0.94 -19.83 19.99
N SER A 81 0.82 -18.60 20.48
CA SER A 81 -0.41 -18.07 21.06
C SER A 81 -0.87 -16.83 20.30
N GLN A 82 -2.19 -16.62 20.24
CA GLN A 82 -2.78 -15.39 19.70
C GLN A 82 -2.49 -14.22 20.65
N ARG A 83 -2.10 -13.08 20.08
CA ARG A 83 -1.94 -11.80 20.78
C ARG A 83 -3.23 -11.00 20.65
N SER A 84 -3.58 -10.30 21.71
CA SER A 84 -4.66 -9.32 21.76
C SER A 84 -4.28 -8.19 22.72
N PRO A 85 -4.93 -7.00 22.67
CA PRO A 85 -4.70 -5.94 23.64
C PRO A 85 -4.76 -6.45 25.08
N THR A 86 -5.74 -7.31 25.42
CA THR A 86 -5.87 -7.92 26.76
C THR A 86 -4.63 -8.72 27.17
N THR A 87 -4.03 -9.50 26.28
CA THR A 87 -2.80 -10.28 26.61
C THR A 87 -1.57 -9.40 26.81
N ILE A 88 -1.53 -8.22 26.20
CA ILE A 88 -0.44 -7.25 26.36
C ILE A 88 -0.61 -6.44 27.65
N LEU A 89 -1.85 -6.12 28.03
CA LEU A 89 -2.19 -5.38 29.26
C LEU A 89 -2.13 -6.22 30.55
N ASP A 90 -1.94 -7.53 30.41
CA ASP A 90 -1.64 -8.50 31.48
C ASP A 90 -0.12 -8.65 31.75
N MET A 91 0.72 -7.85 31.09
CA MET A 91 2.15 -7.76 31.36
C MET A 91 2.45 -6.68 32.42
N PRO A 92 3.23 -6.98 33.48
CA PRO A 92 3.78 -5.95 34.36
C PRO A 92 4.66 -4.98 33.57
N PHE A 93 4.27 -3.70 33.48
CA PHE A 93 5.04 -2.68 32.79
C PHE A 93 5.66 -1.70 33.79
N ARG A 94 6.98 -1.66 33.81
CA ARG A 94 7.79 -0.86 34.75
C ARG A 94 8.45 0.30 34.01
N LEU A 95 8.46 1.50 34.60
CA LEU A 95 9.14 2.70 34.07
C LEU A 95 10.06 3.32 35.13
N VAL A 96 11.25 3.76 34.70
CA VAL A 96 12.32 4.24 35.56
C VAL A 96 12.38 5.78 35.58
N PHE A 97 12.61 6.36 36.76
CA PHE A 97 12.64 7.80 37.02
C PHE A 97 13.78 8.20 37.97
N PRO A 98 14.43 9.36 37.77
CA PRO A 98 15.34 9.92 38.77
C PRO A 98 14.52 10.49 39.95
N LYS A 99 15.08 10.43 41.16
CA LYS A 99 14.37 10.70 42.43
C LYS A 99 13.86 12.13 42.60
N ASP A 100 14.49 13.10 41.95
CA ASP A 100 14.03 14.49 41.88
C ASP A 100 12.70 14.64 41.10
N ALA A 101 12.48 13.81 40.08
CA ALA A 101 11.23 13.78 39.32
C ALA A 101 10.01 13.37 40.16
N LEU A 102 10.18 12.74 41.34
CA LEU A 102 9.07 12.39 42.23
C LEU A 102 8.28 13.62 42.69
N VAL A 103 8.95 14.77 42.86
CA VAL A 103 8.32 16.05 43.23
C VAL A 103 7.30 16.50 42.17
N ALA A 104 7.43 16.05 40.93
CA ALA A 104 6.48 16.37 39.88
C ALA A 104 5.16 15.61 39.97
N PHE A 105 5.05 14.52 40.77
CA PHE A 105 3.84 13.69 40.90
C PHE A 105 2.92 14.16 42.04
N ASP A 106 2.50 15.42 41.97
CA ASP A 106 1.65 16.12 42.96
C ASP A 106 0.20 15.61 43.09
N SER A 107 -0.29 14.83 42.11
CA SER A 107 -1.71 14.57 41.85
C SER A 107 -2.03 13.09 41.61
N GLY A 108 -1.10 12.20 42.02
CA GLY A 108 -1.16 10.76 41.75
C GLY A 108 0.04 10.28 40.93
N LEU A 109 0.30 8.98 40.97
CA LEU A 109 1.41 8.30 40.29
C LEU A 109 1.00 7.89 38.86
N TYR A 110 0.54 8.87 38.08
CA TYR A 110 0.05 8.66 36.71
C TYR A 110 1.08 9.09 35.66
N VAL A 111 1.42 8.19 34.73
CA VAL A 111 2.45 8.41 33.69
C VAL A 111 1.80 8.49 32.32
N ARG A 112 2.03 9.59 31.57
CA ARG A 112 1.41 9.78 30.23
C ARG A 112 2.28 9.37 29.06
N GLN A 113 3.60 9.44 29.21
CA GLN A 113 4.56 9.34 28.11
C GLN A 113 5.88 8.75 28.62
N TYR A 114 6.62 8.07 27.75
CA TYR A 114 7.93 7.49 28.07
C TYR A 114 8.85 7.46 26.85
N LEU A 115 10.16 7.56 27.08
CA LEU A 115 11.21 7.33 26.10
C LEU A 115 11.64 5.85 26.17
N ALA A 116 11.98 5.26 25.02
CA ALA A 116 12.56 3.91 24.96
C ALA A 116 14.04 4.00 24.56
N ILE A 117 14.89 3.15 25.16
CA ILE A 117 16.34 3.11 24.88
C ILE A 117 16.69 1.82 24.12
N SER A 118 17.25 1.96 22.92
CA SER A 118 17.86 0.87 22.15
C SER A 118 19.39 0.93 22.21
N TYR A 119 20.02 -0.17 22.60
CA TYR A 119 21.46 -0.22 22.90
C TYR A 119 22.04 -1.63 22.85
N CYS A 120 23.37 -1.72 22.84
CA CYS A 120 24.11 -2.98 22.90
C CYS A 120 24.49 -3.34 24.34
N TRP A 121 23.75 -4.26 24.97
CA TRP A 121 24.14 -4.90 26.24
C TRP A 121 25.63 -5.26 26.25
N HIS A 122 26.32 -4.99 27.36
CA HIS A 122 27.75 -5.23 27.50
C HIS A 122 28.03 -6.73 27.65
N SER A 123 28.74 -7.32 26.67
CA SER A 123 29.26 -8.70 26.73
C SER A 123 30.73 -8.72 27.15
N GLY A 124 31.33 -9.90 27.24
CA GLY A 124 32.79 -10.03 27.46
C GLY A 124 33.65 -9.41 26.34
N ASP A 125 33.05 -9.15 25.18
CA ASP A 125 33.66 -8.58 23.98
C ASP A 125 33.41 -7.07 23.86
N TYR A 126 32.96 -6.42 24.93
CA TYR A 126 32.71 -4.97 24.95
C TYR A 126 34.03 -4.18 24.82
N PRO A 127 34.14 -3.23 23.86
CA PRO A 127 35.44 -2.66 23.48
C PRO A 127 36.13 -1.78 24.53
N HIS A 128 35.45 -1.43 25.63
CA HIS A 128 36.00 -0.58 26.70
C HIS A 128 36.24 -1.41 27.98
N PRO A 129 37.42 -2.01 28.20
CA PRO A 129 37.66 -2.94 29.31
C PRO A 129 37.70 -2.27 30.70
N ASN A 130 37.88 -0.94 30.76
CA ASN A 130 37.87 -0.15 32.00
C ASN A 130 36.50 0.50 32.29
N TYR A 131 35.42 -0.03 31.69
CA TYR A 131 34.09 0.53 31.81
C TYR A 131 33.53 0.46 33.23
N LYS A 132 32.73 1.46 33.61
CA LYS A 132 32.07 1.52 34.92
C LYS A 132 30.62 2.03 34.78
N PRO A 133 29.62 1.17 35.05
CA PRO A 133 28.22 1.56 35.19
C PRO A 133 28.01 2.63 36.28
N TYR A 134 26.91 3.38 36.19
CA TYR A 134 26.57 4.45 37.14
C TYR A 134 25.28 4.15 37.91
N ASP A 135 25.43 3.99 39.22
CA ASP A 135 24.33 3.58 40.11
C ASP A 135 23.71 2.25 39.63
N VAL A 136 22.39 2.19 39.41
CA VAL A 136 21.70 1.03 38.80
C VAL A 136 21.71 1.02 37.27
N TRP A 137 22.12 2.11 36.61
CA TRP A 137 22.13 2.16 35.15
C TRP A 137 23.27 1.31 34.59
N PRO A 138 23.05 0.51 33.53
CA PRO A 138 24.16 -0.13 32.83
C PRO A 138 25.14 0.91 32.26
N PHE A 139 24.65 2.12 31.97
CA PHE A 139 25.42 3.19 31.35
C PHE A 139 26.35 3.94 32.32
N SER A 140 27.48 4.43 31.79
CA SER A 140 28.37 5.33 32.53
C SER A 140 27.74 6.72 32.75
N LYS A 141 28.23 7.47 33.76
CA LYS A 141 27.58 8.71 34.22
C LYS A 141 27.25 9.74 33.11
N PRO A 142 28.16 10.11 32.19
CA PRO A 142 27.86 11.10 31.15
C PRO A 142 26.74 10.66 30.19
N TRP A 143 26.62 9.35 29.97
CA TRP A 143 25.55 8.76 29.16
C TRP A 143 24.20 8.81 29.90
N VAL A 144 24.18 8.53 31.20
CA VAL A 144 22.96 8.70 32.04
C VAL A 144 22.52 10.16 32.06
N GLU A 145 23.45 11.11 32.24
CA GLU A 145 23.15 12.56 32.18
C GLU A 145 22.64 12.98 30.79
N ALA A 146 23.18 12.42 29.70
CA ALA A 146 22.69 12.68 28.34
C ALA A 146 21.29 12.09 28.07
N ILE A 147 20.98 10.91 28.62
CA ILE A 147 19.65 10.27 28.54
C ILE A 147 18.62 11.09 29.32
N LEU A 148 18.91 11.43 30.59
CA LEU A 148 18.03 12.24 31.43
C LEU A 148 17.81 13.65 30.83
N GLY A 149 18.85 14.24 30.26
CA GLY A 149 18.81 15.50 29.51
C GLY A 149 18.28 15.37 28.06
N ASP A 150 17.59 14.28 27.71
CA ASP A 150 16.72 14.20 26.52
C ASP A 150 15.23 14.13 26.88
N LYS A 151 14.88 14.20 28.18
CA LYS A 151 13.49 14.34 28.61
C LYS A 151 13.02 15.78 28.42
N ASP A 152 11.85 15.95 27.83
CA ASP A 152 11.20 17.25 27.67
C ASP A 152 10.38 17.59 28.93
N HIS A 153 10.01 16.59 29.77
CA HIS A 153 9.26 16.79 31.01
C HIS A 153 9.62 15.77 32.13
N PRO A 154 9.67 16.18 33.43
CA PRO A 154 10.05 15.26 34.53
C PRO A 154 9.19 14.00 34.67
N ARG A 155 7.87 14.06 34.41
CA ARG A 155 6.97 12.88 34.46
C ARG A 155 7.12 11.91 33.26
N GLU A 156 8.03 12.14 32.32
CA GLU A 156 8.30 11.17 31.25
C GLU A 156 9.07 9.97 31.82
N GLY A 157 8.51 8.77 31.67
CA GLY A 157 9.21 7.54 32.07
C GLY A 157 10.38 7.21 31.14
N ILE A 158 11.35 6.46 31.65
CA ILE A 158 12.36 5.82 30.82
C ILE A 158 12.10 4.31 30.80
N TRP A 159 12.09 3.73 29.61
CA TRP A 159 12.01 2.30 29.38
C TRP A 159 13.31 1.76 28.79
N LEU A 160 13.89 0.75 29.44
CA LEU A 160 14.99 -0.07 28.94
C LEU A 160 14.83 -1.50 29.46
N ASP A 161 15.07 -2.48 28.60
CA ASP A 161 14.83 -3.90 28.86
C ASP A 161 15.50 -4.43 30.15
N GLN A 162 16.77 -4.10 30.38
CA GLN A 162 17.58 -4.62 31.50
C GLN A 162 17.09 -4.14 32.89
N LEU A 163 16.35 -3.03 32.98
CA LEU A 163 15.77 -2.54 34.24
C LEU A 163 14.25 -2.69 34.31
N CYS A 164 13.54 -2.53 33.19
CA CYS A 164 12.08 -2.54 33.15
C CYS A 164 11.47 -3.95 33.03
N ILE A 165 12.26 -4.96 32.68
CA ILE A 165 11.87 -6.37 32.64
C ILE A 165 12.62 -7.11 33.75
N ASP A 166 11.93 -7.94 34.53
CA ASP A 166 12.56 -8.75 35.55
C ASP A 166 13.37 -9.88 34.92
N GLN A 167 14.68 -9.77 34.96
CA GLN A 167 15.59 -10.72 34.29
C GLN A 167 15.61 -12.10 34.99
N ASN A 168 14.93 -12.25 36.12
CA ASN A 168 14.83 -13.49 36.90
C ASN A 168 13.46 -14.18 36.77
N ASP A 169 12.48 -13.56 36.11
CA ASP A 169 11.15 -14.11 35.85
C ASP A 169 10.98 -14.36 34.34
N ASP A 170 11.14 -15.63 33.93
CA ASP A 170 10.97 -16.02 32.53
C ASP A 170 9.54 -15.79 32.00
N ILE A 171 8.51 -15.75 32.85
CA ILE A 171 7.13 -15.45 32.45
C ILE A 171 6.98 -13.95 32.17
N HIS A 172 7.50 -13.09 33.05
CA HIS A 172 7.53 -11.63 32.80
C HIS A 172 8.29 -11.33 31.51
N LYS A 173 9.50 -11.88 31.38
CA LYS A 173 10.37 -11.76 30.21
C LYS A 173 9.71 -12.26 28.92
N GLN A 174 9.03 -13.40 28.95
CA GLN A 174 8.29 -13.91 27.78
C GLN A 174 7.13 -12.96 27.39
N LYS A 175 6.35 -12.47 28.36
CA LYS A 175 5.30 -11.46 28.11
C LYS A 175 5.88 -10.18 27.51
N SER A 176 7.03 -9.70 28.01
CA SER A 176 7.69 -8.50 27.49
C SER A 176 8.26 -8.68 26.08
N ILE A 177 8.88 -9.82 25.76
CA ILE A 177 9.31 -10.18 24.39
C ILE A 177 8.12 -10.14 23.42
N ALA A 178 6.95 -10.63 23.85
CA ALA A 178 5.69 -10.58 23.10
C ALA A 178 5.01 -9.20 23.06
N ALA A 179 5.61 -8.17 23.66
CA ALA A 179 5.12 -6.79 23.67
C ALA A 179 6.11 -5.76 23.08
N MET A 180 7.32 -6.17 22.69
CA MET A 180 8.39 -5.27 22.25
C MET A 180 7.99 -4.33 21.10
N ASP A 181 7.20 -4.80 20.12
CA ASP A 181 6.64 -3.95 19.07
C ASP A 181 5.71 -2.86 19.62
N VAL A 182 4.74 -3.22 20.46
CA VAL A 182 3.79 -2.28 21.09
C VAL A 182 4.55 -1.24 21.93
N ILE A 183 5.57 -1.65 22.68
CA ILE A 183 6.40 -0.79 23.54
C ILE A 183 7.21 0.22 22.71
N TYR A 184 7.93 -0.22 21.68
CA TYR A 184 8.77 0.67 20.87
C TYR A 184 7.99 1.50 19.85
N ARG A 185 6.81 1.03 19.40
CA ARG A 185 5.86 1.79 18.57
C ARG A 185 5.21 2.93 19.34
N SER A 186 4.86 2.71 20.62
CA SER A 186 4.10 3.68 21.44
C SER A 186 4.96 4.73 22.16
N CYS A 187 6.27 4.52 22.32
CA CYS A 187 7.13 5.49 23.02
C CYS A 187 7.13 6.87 22.34
N ILE A 188 7.32 7.94 23.12
CA ILE A 188 7.34 9.31 22.57
C ILE A 188 8.54 9.51 21.64
N ARG A 189 9.70 9.01 22.06
CA ARG A 189 11.01 9.16 21.41
C ARG A 189 11.83 7.88 21.63
N LEU A 190 12.56 7.47 20.59
CA LEU A 190 13.57 6.41 20.67
C LEU A 190 14.96 7.04 20.86
N LEU A 191 15.69 6.60 21.88
CA LEU A 191 17.09 6.93 22.10
C LEU A 191 17.95 5.75 21.66
N VAL A 192 18.87 5.97 20.72
CA VAL A 192 19.79 4.95 20.20
C VAL A 192 21.19 5.22 20.72
N LEU A 193 21.79 4.26 21.44
CA LEU A 193 23.09 4.46 22.09
C LEU A 193 24.20 3.71 21.35
N LEU A 194 25.10 4.47 20.71
CA LEU A 194 26.24 3.95 19.96
C LEU A 194 27.53 4.11 20.79
N GLU A 195 27.62 3.41 21.92
CA GLU A 195 28.73 3.51 22.89
C GLU A 195 30.13 3.15 22.33
N ASP A 196 30.17 2.45 21.18
CA ASP A 196 31.39 2.09 20.46
C ASP A 196 31.82 3.12 19.40
N VAL A 197 30.99 4.12 19.08
CA VAL A 197 31.32 5.19 18.13
C VAL A 197 31.99 6.36 18.86
N THR A 198 33.13 6.83 18.32
CA THR A 198 33.85 8.02 18.83
C THR A 198 34.17 9.01 17.71
N LEU A 199 33.53 10.18 17.77
CA LEU A 199 33.67 11.25 16.79
C LEU A 199 34.78 12.25 17.19
N THR A 200 35.50 12.75 16.19
CA THR A 200 36.36 13.93 16.30
C THR A 200 35.54 15.22 16.18
N ASP A 201 36.13 16.37 16.50
CA ASP A 201 35.49 17.69 16.39
C ASP A 201 34.92 17.96 14.99
N ALA A 202 35.67 17.60 13.95
CA ALA A 202 35.24 17.78 12.55
C ALA A 202 34.08 16.86 12.16
N GLU A 203 34.01 15.65 12.72
CA GLU A 203 32.93 14.69 12.49
C GLU A 203 31.67 15.04 13.30
N ALA A 204 31.82 15.55 14.52
CA ALA A 204 30.71 16.03 15.35
C ALA A 204 30.03 17.24 14.72
N HIS A 205 30.81 18.19 14.17
CA HIS A 205 30.29 19.39 13.49
C HIS A 205 29.47 19.08 12.23
N LEU A 206 29.61 17.88 11.62
CA LEU A 206 28.72 17.46 10.51
C LEU A 206 27.25 17.46 10.92
N GLY A 207 26.94 17.22 12.20
CA GLY A 207 25.59 17.30 12.75
C GLY A 207 24.97 18.70 12.75
N GLU A 208 25.78 19.76 12.63
CA GLU A 208 25.32 21.14 12.50
C GLU A 208 25.27 21.56 11.02
N VAL A 209 26.29 21.18 10.24
CA VAL A 209 26.42 21.50 8.81
C VAL A 209 25.35 20.82 7.95
N CYS A 210 24.95 19.59 8.32
CA CYS A 210 24.01 18.76 7.54
C CYS A 210 22.61 18.71 8.14
N ASP A 211 22.27 19.63 9.04
CA ASP A 211 20.94 19.72 9.65
C ASP A 211 19.91 20.29 8.66
N PRO A 212 18.95 19.49 8.16
CA PRO A 212 17.95 19.96 7.20
C PRO A 212 16.94 20.96 7.82
N THR A 213 16.87 21.10 9.15
CA THR A 213 16.07 22.17 9.77
C THR A 213 16.73 23.54 9.65
N LYS A 214 18.05 23.58 9.39
CA LYS A 214 18.86 24.80 9.26
C LYS A 214 19.20 25.15 7.80
N ARG A 215 18.78 24.33 6.82
CA ARG A 215 19.22 24.44 5.43
C ARG A 215 18.09 24.17 4.42
N PRO A 216 17.96 24.97 3.33
CA PRO A 216 17.06 24.65 2.23
C PRO A 216 17.34 23.28 1.59
N TYR A 217 16.28 22.56 1.23
CA TYR A 217 16.39 21.29 0.50
C TYR A 217 16.94 21.51 -0.92
N ASP A 218 17.99 20.77 -1.26
CA ASP A 218 18.68 20.81 -2.55
C ASP A 218 19.13 19.40 -2.93
N SER A 219 18.45 18.80 -3.92
CA SER A 219 18.74 17.45 -4.42
C SER A 219 19.93 17.38 -5.40
N SER A 220 20.67 18.48 -5.58
CA SER A 220 21.90 18.52 -6.39
C SER A 220 23.18 18.66 -5.55
N TRP A 221 23.03 18.85 -4.23
CA TRP A 221 24.15 19.12 -3.33
C TRP A 221 25.05 17.91 -3.11
N LEU A 222 26.36 18.16 -3.09
CA LEU A 222 27.38 17.19 -2.69
C LEU A 222 28.35 17.86 -1.69
N PRO A 223 28.91 17.10 -0.74
CA PRO A 223 30.00 17.60 0.11
C PRO A 223 31.17 18.18 -0.69
N GLU A 224 31.65 19.34 -0.28
CA GLU A 224 32.86 19.99 -0.81
C GLU A 224 34.06 19.03 -0.79
N PRO A 225 34.96 19.05 -1.79
CA PRO A 225 36.08 18.10 -1.88
C PRO A 225 36.93 18.00 -0.61
N ALA A 226 37.09 19.09 0.13
CA ALA A 226 37.81 19.13 1.40
C ALA A 226 37.08 18.42 2.56
N MET A 227 35.75 18.31 2.52
CA MET A 227 34.95 17.65 3.57
C MET A 227 34.76 16.14 3.33
N ARG A 228 34.90 15.66 2.10
CA ARG A 228 34.67 14.25 1.73
C ARG A 228 35.41 13.21 2.59
N PRO A 229 36.68 13.43 3.01
CA PRO A 229 37.36 12.51 3.92
C PRO A 229 36.66 12.41 5.29
N THR A 230 36.12 13.52 5.81
CA THR A 230 35.38 13.56 7.07
C THR A 230 34.06 12.80 6.97
N PHE A 231 33.34 12.94 5.85
CA PHE A 231 32.12 12.16 5.58
C PHE A 231 32.42 10.65 5.49
N ALA A 232 33.48 10.26 4.80
CA ALA A 232 33.88 8.85 4.70
C ALA A 232 34.29 8.26 6.07
N SER A 233 35.09 8.99 6.85
CA SER A 233 35.48 8.60 8.22
C SER A 233 34.27 8.48 9.16
N PHE A 234 33.35 9.44 9.10
CA PHE A 234 32.10 9.40 9.86
C PHE A 234 31.27 8.15 9.51
N TYR A 235 31.09 7.88 8.21
CA TYR A 235 30.34 6.71 7.73
C TYR A 235 30.97 5.39 8.20
N GLU A 236 32.29 5.25 8.04
CA GLU A 236 33.02 4.04 8.44
C GLU A 236 32.92 3.79 9.94
N LYS A 237 33.04 4.84 10.77
CA LYS A 237 32.85 4.73 12.23
C LYS A 237 31.43 4.37 12.63
N VAL A 238 30.43 5.11 12.14
CA VAL A 238 29.03 4.88 12.51
C VAL A 238 28.58 3.48 12.09
N ASN A 239 28.90 3.07 10.86
CA ASN A 239 28.56 1.75 10.32
C ASN A 239 29.30 0.60 11.04
N SER A 240 30.47 0.85 11.64
CA SER A 240 31.18 -0.14 12.46
C SER A 240 30.57 -0.40 13.85
N SER A 241 29.51 0.31 14.24
CA SER A 241 28.82 0.06 15.52
C SER A 241 28.12 -1.30 15.55
N ARG A 242 28.32 -2.06 16.62
CA ARG A 242 27.67 -3.37 16.85
C ARG A 242 26.14 -3.29 16.94
N TRP A 243 25.58 -2.09 17.06
CA TRP A 243 24.15 -1.85 17.11
C TRP A 243 23.44 -2.25 15.80
N TRP A 244 24.04 -1.97 14.64
CA TRP A 244 23.47 -2.31 13.33
C TRP A 244 23.38 -3.83 13.08
N ASP A 245 24.25 -4.62 13.72
CA ASP A 245 24.26 -6.07 13.63
C ASP A 245 23.15 -6.73 14.44
N ARG A 246 22.69 -6.13 15.55
CA ARG A 246 21.76 -6.78 16.49
C ARG A 246 20.33 -6.85 15.95
N ALA A 247 19.76 -8.06 15.95
CA ALA A 247 18.40 -8.32 15.49
C ALA A 247 17.34 -7.56 16.31
N TRP A 248 17.52 -7.47 17.64
CA TRP A 248 16.63 -6.67 18.50
C TRP A 248 16.75 -5.17 18.19
N CYS A 249 17.95 -4.62 18.07
CA CYS A 249 18.15 -3.21 17.71
C CYS A 249 17.54 -2.84 16.35
N PHE A 250 17.67 -3.74 15.36
CA PHE A 250 16.99 -3.62 14.07
C PHE A 250 15.45 -3.65 14.20
N HIS A 251 14.89 -4.53 15.03
CA HIS A 251 13.45 -4.56 15.34
C HIS A 251 12.99 -3.27 16.03
N GLU A 252 13.66 -2.86 17.11
CA GLU A 252 13.31 -1.73 17.97
C GLU A 252 13.22 -0.42 17.17
N PHE A 253 14.20 -0.21 16.30
CA PHE A 253 14.20 0.92 15.37
C PHE A 253 13.13 0.78 14.29
N SER A 254 12.92 -0.42 13.74
CA SER A 254 11.97 -0.63 12.66
C SER A 254 10.51 -0.49 13.09
N VAL A 255 10.13 -1.02 14.26
CA VAL A 255 8.77 -0.92 14.81
C VAL A 255 8.46 0.43 15.44
N ASN A 256 9.49 1.22 15.75
CA ASN A 256 9.33 2.63 16.10
C ASN A 256 8.91 3.48 14.89
N GLU A 257 9.28 3.07 13.68
CA GLU A 257 8.99 3.75 12.41
C GLU A 257 9.46 5.24 12.41
N PRO A 258 10.76 5.52 12.62
CA PRO A 258 11.31 6.88 12.61
C PRO A 258 11.28 7.56 11.22
N TRP A 259 10.86 6.81 10.18
CA TRP A 259 10.55 7.31 8.85
C TRP A 259 9.07 7.68 8.63
N SER A 260 8.17 7.41 9.58
CA SER A 260 6.76 7.84 9.51
C SER A 260 6.64 9.36 9.62
N ASP A 261 5.61 9.95 9.00
CA ASP A 261 5.37 11.41 9.05
C ASP A 261 5.33 11.94 10.50
N LYS A 262 4.71 11.18 11.40
CA LYS A 262 4.66 11.44 12.85
C LYS A 262 6.04 11.64 13.48
N ARG A 263 7.08 10.95 12.98
CA ARG A 263 8.44 10.96 13.53
C ARG A 263 9.46 11.70 12.67
N GLN A 264 9.24 11.88 11.37
CA GLN A 264 10.09 12.73 10.52
C GLN A 264 9.74 14.20 10.67
N CYS A 265 8.45 14.56 10.65
CA CYS A 265 8.00 15.95 10.63
C CYS A 265 7.95 16.60 12.03
N ASN A 266 8.25 15.87 13.10
CA ASN A 266 8.23 16.37 14.47
C ASN A 266 9.52 15.99 15.23
N THR A 267 10.30 17.00 15.61
CA THR A 267 11.58 16.87 16.34
C THR A 267 11.46 16.22 17.73
N VAL A 268 10.27 16.31 18.36
CA VAL A 268 9.95 15.67 19.64
C VAL A 268 9.87 14.15 19.49
N HIS A 269 9.33 13.66 18.37
CA HIS A 269 9.12 12.24 18.12
C HIS A 269 10.25 11.56 17.35
N ASN A 270 11.19 12.34 16.82
CA ASN A 270 12.29 11.86 16.00
C ASN A 270 13.34 11.11 16.84
N ALA A 271 13.78 9.93 16.37
CA ALA A 271 14.77 9.12 17.04
C ALA A 271 16.12 9.86 17.19
N THR A 272 16.77 9.70 18.34
CA THR A 272 17.95 10.46 18.74
C THR A 272 19.11 9.53 19.01
N PHE A 273 20.16 9.63 18.20
CA PHE A 273 21.39 8.86 18.33
C PHE A 273 22.36 9.59 19.26
N ILE A 274 22.94 8.85 20.20
CA ILE A 274 23.91 9.35 21.18
C ILE A 274 25.23 8.62 20.95
N MET A 275 26.33 9.37 20.87
CA MET A 275 27.69 8.93 20.49
C MET A 275 28.74 9.59 21.38
N ASN A 276 29.94 9.00 21.51
CA ASN A 276 31.06 9.67 22.17
C ASN A 276 31.61 10.78 21.27
N GLY A 277 31.88 11.95 21.85
CA GLY A 277 32.48 13.10 21.19
C GLY A 277 33.95 13.33 21.55
N PRO A 278 34.56 14.39 20.99
CA PRO A 278 35.94 14.75 21.29
C PRO A 278 36.13 15.02 22.79
N GLY A 279 37.29 14.63 23.32
CA GLY A 279 37.65 14.84 24.73
C GLY A 279 36.82 14.05 25.76
N GLY A 280 35.96 13.11 25.35
CA GLY A 280 35.03 12.42 26.24
C GLY A 280 33.71 13.18 26.48
N SER A 281 33.39 14.14 25.62
CA SER A 281 32.04 14.73 25.53
C SER A 281 31.02 13.74 24.95
N ILE A 282 29.74 14.11 24.94
CA ILE A 282 28.66 13.34 24.32
C ILE A 282 28.06 14.14 23.16
N VAL A 283 27.89 13.50 22.00
CA VAL A 283 27.24 14.06 20.81
C VAL A 283 25.84 13.46 20.68
N LYS A 284 24.83 14.31 20.49
CA LYS A 284 23.46 13.92 20.14
C LYS A 284 23.19 14.29 18.67
N MET A 285 22.57 13.38 17.92
CA MET A 285 22.19 13.60 16.52
C MET A 285 20.79 13.04 16.25
N LYS A 286 19.90 13.84 15.64
CA LYS A 286 18.57 13.38 15.23
C LYS A 286 18.65 12.49 13.98
N TRP A 287 17.72 11.54 13.83
CA TRP A 287 17.71 10.55 12.75
C TRP A 287 17.79 11.19 11.36
N PHE A 288 17.04 12.25 11.10
CA PHE A 288 17.06 12.93 9.80
C PHE A 288 18.46 13.48 9.46
N THR A 289 19.18 14.03 10.45
CA THR A 289 20.55 14.55 10.27
C THR A 289 21.53 13.40 10.03
N LEU A 290 21.45 12.33 10.83
CA LEU A 290 22.31 11.15 10.68
C LEU A 290 22.13 10.51 9.30
N HIS A 291 20.88 10.33 8.88
CA HIS A 291 20.53 9.83 7.55
C HIS A 291 21.09 10.72 6.44
N SER A 292 20.93 12.05 6.53
CA SER A 292 21.51 12.99 5.56
C SER A 292 23.04 12.90 5.47
N VAL A 293 23.75 12.89 6.60
CA VAL A 293 25.23 12.75 6.62
C VAL A 293 25.66 11.42 6.00
N MET A 294 25.00 10.32 6.38
CA MET A 294 25.37 8.97 5.92
C MET A 294 25.09 8.78 4.42
N VAL A 295 23.94 9.21 3.90
CA VAL A 295 23.62 9.11 2.47
C VAL A 295 24.58 9.96 1.64
N SER A 296 24.84 11.23 2.03
CA SER A 296 25.84 12.06 1.34
C SER A 296 27.27 11.52 1.46
N ALA A 297 27.58 10.71 2.48
CA ALA A 297 28.86 9.99 2.56
C ALA A 297 28.96 8.85 1.54
N MET A 298 27.87 8.09 1.32
CA MET A 298 27.84 7.02 0.31
C MET A 298 28.11 7.55 -1.11
N GLU A 299 27.59 8.73 -1.44
CA GLU A 299 27.78 9.36 -2.77
C GLU A 299 29.21 9.87 -3.04
N VAL A 300 30.03 10.06 -1.99
CA VAL A 300 31.40 10.61 -2.11
C VAL A 300 32.52 9.61 -1.81
N ARG A 301 32.20 8.40 -1.32
CA ARG A 301 33.19 7.31 -1.24
C ARG A 301 33.58 6.89 -2.67
N PRO A 302 34.85 6.51 -2.92
CA PRO A 302 35.23 5.93 -4.21
C PRO A 302 34.40 4.68 -4.48
N ALA A 303 33.87 4.54 -5.70
CA ALA A 303 33.30 3.29 -6.16
C ALA A 303 34.44 2.26 -6.29
N ALA A 304 34.67 1.47 -5.24
CA ALA A 304 35.34 0.19 -5.37
C ALA A 304 34.61 -0.61 -6.45
N GLY A 305 35.35 -1.32 -7.30
CA GLY A 305 34.85 -1.84 -8.60
C GLY A 305 33.80 -2.95 -8.53
N GLU A 306 33.19 -3.17 -7.37
CA GLU A 306 32.15 -4.16 -7.12
C GLU A 306 30.79 -3.45 -7.06
N PHE A 307 29.97 -3.61 -8.09
CA PHE A 307 28.55 -3.24 -8.04
C PHE A 307 27.69 -4.35 -7.40
N GLY A 308 28.33 -5.27 -6.67
CA GLY A 308 27.67 -5.98 -5.58
C GLY A 308 27.49 -4.99 -4.43
N PHE A 309 26.26 -4.87 -3.94
CA PHE A 309 26.00 -4.09 -2.72
C PHE A 309 26.91 -4.63 -1.61
N THR A 310 27.82 -3.80 -1.10
CA THR A 310 28.58 -4.14 0.10
C THR A 310 27.55 -4.27 1.22
N ASN A 311 27.19 -5.50 1.61
CA ASN A 311 26.13 -5.77 2.58
C ASN A 311 26.58 -5.37 3.99
N SER A 312 26.73 -4.07 4.26
CA SER A 312 27.06 -3.57 5.59
C SER A 312 25.80 -3.50 6.43
N ALA A 313 25.94 -3.73 7.74
CA ALA A 313 24.79 -3.95 8.62
C ALA A 313 23.85 -2.73 8.69
N ALA A 314 24.37 -1.51 8.47
CA ALA A 314 23.57 -0.30 8.42
C ALA A 314 22.71 -0.19 7.15
N ASP A 315 23.14 -0.72 5.99
CA ASP A 315 22.48 -0.45 4.69
C ASP A 315 21.01 -0.87 4.64
N GLU A 316 20.64 -1.93 5.37
CA GLU A 316 19.25 -2.40 5.47
C GLU A 316 18.31 -1.40 6.17
N ILE A 317 18.87 -0.46 6.94
CA ILE A 317 18.16 0.70 7.52
C ILE A 317 18.43 1.97 6.69
N MET A 318 19.69 2.22 6.31
CA MET A 318 20.13 3.51 5.74
C MET A 318 19.78 3.71 4.25
N VAL A 319 19.77 2.65 3.43
CA VAL A 319 19.59 2.77 1.97
C VAL A 319 18.11 2.91 1.57
N GLY A 320 17.19 2.84 2.53
CA GLY A 320 15.79 3.12 2.24
C GLY A 320 15.15 2.10 1.30
N ARG A 321 15.34 0.80 1.59
CA ARG A 321 14.39 -0.25 1.16
C ARG A 321 13.44 -0.66 2.31
N PRO A 322 12.50 0.23 2.76
CA PRO A 322 11.24 -0.26 3.28
C PRO A 322 10.60 -1.22 2.26
N VAL A 323 9.63 -1.97 2.73
CA VAL A 323 8.65 -2.60 1.87
C VAL A 323 7.73 -1.49 1.32
N ARG A 324 8.20 -0.75 0.31
CA ARG A 324 7.44 0.31 -0.39
C ARG A 324 6.38 -0.33 -1.30
N ASP A 325 5.38 -0.93 -0.67
CA ASP A 325 4.24 -1.58 -1.31
C ASP A 325 2.94 -1.42 -0.51
N ASP A 326 3.00 -0.96 0.75
CA ASP A 326 1.82 -0.41 1.49
C ASP A 326 1.17 0.79 0.76
N THR A 327 1.81 1.28 -0.31
CA THR A 327 1.27 2.22 -1.29
C THR A 327 0.28 1.60 -2.30
N LEU A 328 0.10 0.27 -2.33
CA LEU A 328 -1.01 -0.36 -3.03
C LEU A 328 -2.33 0.02 -2.32
N PRO A 329 -3.25 0.74 -2.98
CA PRO A 329 -4.52 1.08 -2.36
C PRO A 329 -5.31 -0.20 -2.09
N ASN A 330 -5.61 -0.47 -0.81
CA ASN A 330 -6.28 -1.68 -0.35
C ASN A 330 -7.76 -1.68 -0.79
N THR A 331 -7.96 -1.89 -2.09
CA THR A 331 -9.20 -1.66 -2.85
C THR A 331 -9.89 -2.95 -3.29
N SER A 332 -9.26 -4.10 -3.03
CA SER A 332 -9.86 -5.41 -3.13
C SER A 332 -10.47 -5.83 -1.79
N GLU A 333 -11.56 -6.60 -1.82
CA GLU A 333 -12.12 -7.30 -0.65
C GLU A 333 -11.13 -8.35 -0.06
N VAL A 334 -10.02 -8.59 -0.76
CA VAL A 334 -8.90 -9.43 -0.37
C VAL A 334 -7.80 -8.56 0.25
N ALA A 335 -7.45 -8.86 1.51
CA ALA A 335 -6.30 -8.25 2.17
C ALA A 335 -4.98 -8.87 1.67
N TRP A 336 -4.15 -8.05 1.04
CA TRP A 336 -2.75 -8.36 0.76
C TRP A 336 -1.88 -8.08 1.99
N LYS A 337 -0.81 -8.85 2.19
CA LYS A 337 0.10 -8.73 3.33
C LYS A 337 1.56 -8.89 2.92
N SER A 338 2.44 -8.21 3.65
CA SER A 338 3.89 -8.30 3.50
C SER A 338 4.42 -9.70 3.84
N SER A 339 5.37 -10.19 3.06
CA SER A 339 5.98 -11.52 3.19
C SER A 339 6.60 -11.73 4.58
N ILE A 340 6.19 -12.80 5.26
CA ILE A 340 6.79 -13.27 6.52
C ILE A 340 8.22 -13.76 6.26
N MET A 341 8.47 -14.39 5.10
CA MET A 341 9.81 -14.83 4.72
C MET A 341 10.78 -13.68 4.42
N ALA A 342 10.30 -12.51 3.97
CA ALA A 342 11.14 -11.33 3.79
C ALA A 342 11.69 -10.83 5.14
N TYR A 343 10.86 -10.82 6.18
CA TYR A 343 11.32 -10.53 7.55
C TYR A 343 12.25 -11.63 8.05
N HIS A 344 11.94 -12.92 7.85
CA HIS A 344 12.85 -14.01 8.20
C HIS A 344 14.24 -13.81 7.57
N ASN A 345 14.31 -13.51 6.27
CA ASN A 345 15.57 -13.36 5.53
C ASN A 345 16.37 -12.12 5.99
N ARG A 346 15.71 -10.99 6.31
CA ARG A 346 16.37 -9.83 6.94
C ARG A 346 16.94 -10.20 8.32
N ILE A 347 16.11 -10.78 9.18
CA ILE A 347 16.49 -11.13 10.56
C ILE A 347 17.55 -12.24 10.60
N SER A 348 17.56 -13.15 9.62
CA SER A 348 18.55 -14.23 9.52
C SER A 348 19.98 -13.75 9.29
N ARG A 349 20.15 -12.55 8.69
CA ARG A 349 21.43 -11.86 8.51
C ARG A 349 21.94 -11.21 9.80
N LYS A 350 21.03 -10.83 10.72
CA LYS A 350 21.36 -10.11 11.96
C LYS A 350 21.87 -11.04 13.08
N GLY A 351 22.80 -10.54 13.88
CA GLY A 351 23.27 -11.17 15.11
C GLY A 351 22.16 -11.26 16.17
N CYS A 352 21.93 -12.45 16.70
CA CYS A 352 20.91 -12.70 17.72
C CYS A 352 21.40 -13.82 18.65
N LYS A 353 21.25 -13.64 19.97
CA LYS A 353 21.83 -14.56 20.97
C LYS A 353 20.98 -15.81 21.19
N ASN A 354 19.65 -15.66 21.23
CA ASN A 354 18.72 -16.78 21.23
C ASN A 354 18.13 -16.94 19.82
N PRO A 355 18.23 -18.11 19.16
CA PRO A 355 17.56 -18.34 17.89
C PRO A 355 16.03 -18.22 17.95
N ALA A 356 15.40 -18.47 19.12
CA ALA A 356 13.95 -18.31 19.29
C ALA A 356 13.49 -16.85 19.16
N ASP A 357 14.27 -15.88 19.65
CA ASP A 357 13.99 -14.44 19.51
C ASP A 357 13.77 -14.04 18.05
N ARG A 358 14.46 -14.68 17.10
CA ARG A 358 14.29 -14.41 15.66
C ARG A 358 12.86 -14.65 15.18
N ILE A 359 12.13 -15.58 15.78
CA ILE A 359 10.70 -15.83 15.48
C ILE A 359 9.84 -14.71 16.06
N SER A 360 10.07 -14.32 17.33
CA SER A 360 9.35 -13.22 17.99
C SER A 360 9.56 -11.89 17.25
N ILE A 361 10.81 -11.56 16.91
CA ILE A 361 11.20 -10.40 16.10
C ILE A 361 10.49 -10.45 14.74
N MET A 362 10.43 -11.59 14.06
CA MET A 362 9.76 -11.75 12.77
C MET A 362 8.24 -11.52 12.86
N LEU A 363 7.56 -12.11 13.86
CA LEU A 363 6.13 -11.94 14.07
C LEU A 363 5.78 -10.49 14.42
N ASN A 364 6.56 -9.88 15.31
CA ASN A 364 6.45 -8.47 15.69
C ASN A 364 6.67 -7.52 14.50
N MET A 365 7.76 -7.67 13.75
CA MET A 365 8.07 -6.80 12.60
C MET A 365 7.10 -6.97 11.42
N SER A 366 6.49 -8.15 11.30
CA SER A 366 5.46 -8.42 10.29
C SER A 366 4.04 -8.03 10.75
N GLY A 367 3.86 -7.52 11.98
CA GLY A 367 2.58 -7.04 12.51
C GLY A 367 1.55 -8.13 12.78
N ARG A 368 1.99 -9.39 12.94
CA ARG A 368 1.10 -10.53 13.16
C ARG A 368 0.77 -10.67 14.65
N SER A 369 -0.51 -10.85 14.95
CA SER A 369 -1.02 -11.07 16.32
C SER A 369 -0.75 -12.49 16.82
N LEU A 370 0.51 -12.92 16.78
CA LEU A 370 1.01 -14.20 17.25
C LEU A 370 2.27 -13.98 18.09
N ALA A 371 2.40 -14.71 19.20
CA ALA A 371 3.62 -14.78 20.01
C ALA A 371 4.20 -16.19 19.97
N TYR A 372 5.52 -16.32 20.08
CA TYR A 372 6.18 -17.63 20.25
C TYR A 372 6.11 -18.09 21.71
N THR A 373 5.59 -19.29 21.92
CA THR A 373 5.43 -19.92 23.24
C THR A 373 6.10 -21.29 23.36
N GLY A 374 6.82 -21.72 22.31
CA GLY A 374 7.62 -22.94 22.37
C GLY A 374 8.89 -22.81 23.22
N PRO A 375 9.58 -23.94 23.48
CA PRO A 375 10.88 -23.96 24.15
C PRO A 375 11.98 -23.30 23.30
N ASP A 376 13.14 -23.05 23.90
CA ASP A 376 14.34 -22.56 23.21
C ASP A 376 14.70 -23.40 21.97
N ILE A 377 15.36 -22.74 21.02
CA ILE A 377 15.73 -23.32 19.72
C ILE A 377 17.25 -23.32 19.58
N GLU A 378 17.85 -24.49 19.33
CA GLU A 378 19.31 -24.63 19.28
C GLU A 378 19.94 -24.25 17.92
N ASN A 379 19.25 -24.47 16.80
CA ASN A 379 19.80 -24.22 15.45
C ASN A 379 18.93 -23.29 14.57
N LYS A 380 19.51 -22.81 13.45
CA LYS A 380 18.88 -21.81 12.57
C LYS A 380 17.88 -22.45 11.59
N GLU A 381 18.11 -23.71 11.26
CA GLU A 381 17.33 -24.55 10.36
C GLU A 381 15.92 -24.81 10.93
N ARG A 382 15.82 -24.99 12.26
CA ARG A 382 14.56 -25.09 13.00
C ARG A 382 13.79 -23.76 13.01
N VAL A 383 14.48 -22.62 13.12
CA VAL A 383 13.88 -21.28 12.95
C VAL A 383 13.32 -21.11 11.53
N PHE A 384 14.11 -21.43 10.51
CA PHE A 384 13.67 -21.39 9.10
C PHE A 384 12.46 -22.30 8.84
N SER A 385 12.43 -23.49 9.45
CA SER A 385 11.29 -24.40 9.37
C SER A 385 10.02 -23.80 9.97
N LEU A 386 10.08 -23.26 11.19
CA LEU A 386 8.93 -22.64 11.85
C LEU A 386 8.44 -21.38 11.11
N SER A 387 9.35 -20.54 10.61
CA SER A 387 9.01 -19.40 9.74
C SER A 387 8.33 -19.83 8.45
N SER A 388 8.83 -20.89 7.79
CA SER A 388 8.24 -21.43 6.55
C SER A 388 6.82 -21.97 6.78
N LEU A 389 6.58 -22.63 7.91
CA LEU A 389 5.24 -23.15 8.25
C LEU A 389 4.25 -22.02 8.57
N LEU A 390 4.68 -20.97 9.28
CA LEU A 390 3.89 -19.76 9.51
C LEU A 390 3.52 -19.06 8.20
N ALA A 391 4.49 -18.89 7.29
CA ALA A 391 4.29 -18.31 5.97
C ALA A 391 3.23 -19.07 5.16
N LEU A 392 3.38 -20.40 5.04
CA LEU A 392 2.42 -21.26 4.33
C LEU A 392 1.02 -21.22 4.97
N ALA A 393 0.95 -21.21 6.30
CA ALA A 393 -0.32 -21.16 7.04
C ALA A 393 -1.04 -19.81 6.90
N ALA A 394 -0.31 -18.72 6.67
CA ALA A 394 -0.86 -17.41 6.34
C ALA A 394 -1.37 -17.35 4.88
N GLY A 395 -0.80 -18.16 3.97
CA GLY A 395 -1.10 -18.18 2.55
C GLY A 395 0.09 -17.76 1.65
N GLU A 396 1.29 -17.58 2.21
CA GLU A 396 2.49 -17.22 1.47
C GLU A 396 3.13 -18.45 0.82
N THR A 397 3.18 -18.47 -0.51
CA THR A 397 3.66 -19.61 -1.30
C THR A 397 5.18 -19.67 -1.49
N TYR A 398 5.93 -18.66 -1.03
CA TYR A 398 7.38 -18.55 -1.24
C TYR A 398 8.19 -19.79 -0.80
N PRO A 399 7.94 -20.43 0.36
CA PRO A 399 8.65 -21.67 0.75
C PRO A 399 8.44 -22.85 -0.19
N LEU A 400 7.38 -22.85 -1.01
CA LEU A 400 7.20 -23.86 -2.06
C LEU A 400 8.13 -23.62 -3.27
N SER A 401 8.69 -22.42 -3.45
CA SER A 401 9.53 -22.05 -4.59
C SER A 401 11.04 -22.05 -4.31
N THR A 402 11.48 -21.93 -3.06
CA THR A 402 12.92 -21.88 -2.69
C THR A 402 13.65 -23.21 -2.97
N MET A 403 14.93 -23.15 -3.37
CA MET A 403 15.72 -24.35 -3.71
C MET A 403 17.21 -24.23 -3.41
N GLY A 404 17.69 -24.93 -2.38
CA GLY A 404 19.12 -25.06 -2.05
C GLY A 404 19.84 -26.12 -2.88
N SER A 405 21.16 -25.97 -3.02
CA SER A 405 22.04 -26.96 -3.67
C SER A 405 22.33 -28.20 -2.82
N LYS A 406 21.97 -28.17 -1.53
CA LYS A 406 22.11 -29.25 -0.55
C LYS A 406 20.76 -29.57 0.09
N THR A 407 20.58 -30.81 0.52
CA THR A 407 19.43 -31.23 1.33
C THR A 407 19.52 -30.56 2.69
N LEU A 408 18.48 -29.82 3.08
CA LEU A 408 18.37 -29.25 4.42
C LEU A 408 18.07 -30.39 5.41
N SER A 409 18.66 -30.30 6.61
CA SER A 409 18.40 -31.25 7.70
C SER A 409 18.02 -30.51 8.97
N ILE A 410 17.02 -31.04 9.67
CA ILE A 410 16.49 -30.52 10.93
C ILE A 410 16.60 -31.66 11.94
N ASP A 411 17.21 -31.38 13.10
CA ASP A 411 17.40 -32.35 14.19
C ASP A 411 18.07 -33.67 13.74
N GLY A 412 18.96 -33.56 12.74
CA GLY A 412 19.68 -34.69 12.11
C GLY A 412 18.94 -35.40 10.97
N MET A 413 17.64 -35.11 10.75
CA MET A 413 16.82 -35.75 9.72
C MET A 413 16.65 -34.84 8.49
N PRO A 414 16.64 -35.39 7.26
CA PRO A 414 16.41 -34.59 6.06
C PRO A 414 14.97 -34.04 6.02
N THR A 415 14.79 -32.85 5.45
CA THR A 415 13.47 -32.23 5.26
C THR A 415 13.14 -32.00 3.78
N TRP A 416 11.85 -31.90 3.48
CA TRP A 416 11.34 -31.46 2.18
C TRP A 416 11.58 -29.96 1.92
N LEU A 417 11.75 -29.17 2.99
CA LEU A 417 12.09 -27.75 2.90
C LEU A 417 13.47 -27.55 2.26
N SER A 418 13.63 -26.42 1.58
CA SER A 418 14.89 -26.09 0.89
C SER A 418 15.18 -24.61 0.99
N GLN A 419 16.44 -24.26 1.27
CA GLN A 419 16.87 -22.88 1.55
C GLN A 419 17.99 -22.47 0.60
N GLU A 420 17.87 -21.27 0.03
CA GLU A 420 18.93 -20.64 -0.77
C GLU A 420 19.92 -19.93 0.15
N TRP A 421 21.17 -20.40 0.14
CA TRP A 421 22.22 -19.92 1.03
C TRP A 421 22.93 -18.68 0.50
N ASP A 422 23.11 -18.60 -0.82
CA ASP A 422 23.89 -17.53 -1.47
C ASP A 422 23.06 -16.24 -1.71
N PHE A 423 21.73 -16.36 -1.80
CA PHE A 423 20.80 -15.25 -2.05
C PHE A 423 19.54 -15.35 -1.18
N GLN A 424 19.64 -15.00 0.10
CA GLN A 424 18.47 -14.78 0.96
C GLN A 424 17.76 -13.47 0.55
N ASP A 425 16.76 -13.55 -0.32
CA ASP A 425 16.04 -12.38 -0.83
C ASP A 425 15.23 -11.68 0.27
N VAL A 426 15.31 -10.36 0.32
CA VAL A 426 14.66 -9.48 1.30
C VAL A 426 13.58 -8.60 0.67
N VAL A 427 13.27 -8.82 -0.61
CA VAL A 427 12.27 -8.11 -1.43
C VAL A 427 11.27 -9.12 -2.03
N ILE A 428 10.75 -10.02 -1.18
CA ILE A 428 9.73 -10.99 -1.57
C ILE A 428 8.37 -10.25 -1.70
N PRO A 429 7.59 -10.46 -2.79
CA PRO A 429 6.31 -9.79 -3.01
C PRO A 429 5.26 -10.02 -1.92
N HIS A 430 4.21 -9.20 -1.96
CA HIS A 430 3.01 -9.36 -1.13
C HIS A 430 2.25 -10.63 -1.50
N PHE A 431 1.54 -11.20 -0.52
CA PHE A 431 0.72 -12.39 -0.70
C PHE A 431 -0.71 -12.16 -0.22
N GLN A 432 -1.63 -12.96 -0.78
CA GLN A 432 -3.03 -13.01 -0.37
C GLN A 432 -3.20 -13.91 0.87
N VAL A 433 -3.81 -13.38 1.93
CA VAL A 433 -4.15 -14.17 3.13
C VAL A 433 -5.10 -15.32 2.75
N GLY A 434 -4.76 -16.53 3.19
CA GLY A 434 -5.52 -17.76 2.88
C GLY A 434 -5.39 -18.26 1.44
N GLY A 435 -4.36 -17.84 0.70
CA GLY A 435 -4.11 -18.28 -0.68
C GLY A 435 -3.82 -19.78 -0.82
N VAL A 436 -3.06 -20.37 0.12
CA VAL A 436 -2.65 -21.79 0.11
C VAL A 436 -3.80 -22.70 0.55
N LYS A 437 -4.18 -23.66 -0.30
CA LYS A 437 -5.32 -24.58 -0.15
C LYS A 437 -5.03 -26.01 -0.61
N GLY A 438 -3.93 -26.25 -1.33
CA GLY A 438 -3.53 -27.58 -1.84
C GLY A 438 -2.76 -28.46 -0.86
N ILE A 439 -2.38 -27.95 0.32
CA ILE A 439 -1.69 -28.70 1.38
C ILE A 439 -2.71 -29.41 2.30
N HIS A 440 -2.50 -30.71 2.52
CA HIS A 440 -3.35 -31.55 3.37
C HIS A 440 -2.68 -31.87 4.72
N SER A 441 -1.38 -32.16 4.74
CA SER A 441 -0.60 -32.39 5.97
C SER A 441 0.87 -32.00 5.81
N ILE A 442 1.56 -31.67 6.92
CA ILE A 442 3.00 -31.35 6.93
C ILE A 442 3.69 -31.93 8.16
N SER A 443 4.81 -32.63 7.95
CA SER A 443 5.76 -33.01 9.00
C SER A 443 7.13 -32.35 8.78
N THR A 444 8.07 -32.57 9.70
CA THR A 444 9.46 -32.10 9.52
C THR A 444 10.15 -32.76 8.33
N GLN A 445 9.77 -33.99 7.96
CA GLN A 445 10.43 -34.76 6.89
C GLN A 445 9.64 -34.73 5.57
N GLU A 446 8.30 -34.67 5.64
CA GLU A 446 7.39 -34.90 4.51
C GLU A 446 6.31 -33.81 4.41
N ILE A 447 5.76 -33.61 3.21
CA ILE A 447 4.63 -32.72 2.94
C ILE A 447 3.66 -33.41 1.98
N GLU A 448 2.37 -33.35 2.30
CA GLU A 448 1.29 -33.87 1.48
C GLU A 448 0.55 -32.71 0.81
N LEU A 449 0.72 -32.56 -0.50
CA LEU A 449 0.11 -31.49 -1.28
C LEU A 449 -0.37 -31.95 -2.66
N ARG A 450 -1.31 -31.20 -3.24
CA ARG A 450 -1.84 -31.45 -4.58
C ARG A 450 -0.85 -30.97 -5.65
N LEU A 451 -0.53 -31.87 -6.58
CA LEU A 451 0.41 -31.66 -7.68
C LEU A 451 -0.27 -31.94 -9.03
N ILE A 452 0.03 -31.16 -10.05
CA ILE A 452 -0.27 -31.48 -11.46
C ILE A 452 1.03 -31.96 -12.12
N PHE A 453 1.00 -33.12 -12.78
CA PHE A 453 2.16 -33.76 -13.40
C PHE A 453 2.21 -33.54 -14.92
N PHE A 454 3.36 -33.16 -15.44
CA PHE A 454 3.58 -33.01 -16.88
C PHE A 454 3.96 -34.35 -17.53
N MET A 455 3.76 -34.45 -18.85
CA MET A 455 4.15 -35.62 -19.63
C MET A 455 5.68 -35.73 -19.74
N ALA A 456 6.20 -36.94 -19.55
CA ALA A 456 7.62 -37.28 -19.66
C ALA A 456 7.92 -37.91 -21.03
N PRO A 457 9.14 -37.73 -21.59
CA PRO A 457 10.35 -37.16 -20.97
C PRO A 457 10.52 -35.64 -21.18
N LEU A 458 11.43 -35.05 -20.39
CA LEU A 458 11.99 -33.71 -20.64
C LEU A 458 12.66 -33.65 -22.03
N GLY A 459 12.23 -32.73 -22.88
CA GLY A 459 12.87 -32.47 -24.17
C GLY A 459 14.06 -31.52 -24.02
N VAL A 460 15.25 -31.95 -24.47
CA VAL A 460 16.46 -31.11 -24.59
C VAL A 460 16.67 -30.77 -26.05
N MET A 461 16.95 -29.50 -26.36
CA MET A 461 17.30 -29.05 -27.70
C MET A 461 18.80 -29.21 -27.97
N SER A 462 19.18 -29.76 -29.13
CA SER A 462 20.59 -29.79 -29.54
C SER A 462 21.04 -28.44 -30.15
N ASP A 463 22.33 -28.14 -30.02
CA ASP A 463 22.91 -26.90 -30.54
C ASP A 463 22.83 -26.83 -32.08
N GLU A 464 22.92 -27.97 -32.78
CA GLU A 464 22.75 -28.05 -34.23
C GLU A 464 21.32 -27.68 -34.67
N GLU A 465 20.30 -28.15 -33.94
CA GLU A 465 18.90 -27.78 -34.19
C GLU A 465 18.62 -26.32 -33.83
N ALA A 466 19.15 -25.84 -32.71
CA ALA A 466 19.03 -24.44 -32.29
C ALA A 466 19.66 -23.49 -33.31
N LEU A 467 20.85 -23.81 -33.82
CA LEU A 467 21.50 -23.07 -34.91
C LEU A 467 20.66 -23.14 -36.19
N LYS A 468 20.25 -24.33 -36.64
CA LYS A 468 19.44 -24.52 -37.85
C LYS A 468 18.15 -23.72 -37.84
N LEU A 469 17.49 -23.60 -36.67
CA LEU A 469 16.26 -22.84 -36.50
C LEU A 469 16.49 -21.32 -36.35
N THR A 470 17.63 -20.87 -35.80
CA THR A 470 17.87 -19.42 -35.56
C THR A 470 18.71 -18.72 -36.61
N LEU A 471 19.52 -19.42 -37.41
CA LEU A 471 20.40 -18.82 -38.43
C LEU A 471 19.65 -18.03 -39.50
N GLY A 472 18.38 -18.38 -39.77
CA GLY A 472 17.52 -17.58 -40.64
C GLY A 472 17.32 -16.15 -40.11
N ILE A 473 17.03 -16.03 -38.81
CA ILE A 473 16.75 -14.78 -38.09
C ILE A 473 18.06 -14.03 -37.77
N PHE A 474 19.01 -14.71 -37.13
CA PHE A 474 20.33 -14.21 -36.70
C PHE A 474 21.47 -15.00 -37.37
N PRO A 475 21.98 -14.56 -38.55
CA PRO A 475 23.05 -15.25 -39.31
C PRO A 475 24.46 -15.08 -38.72
N LYS A 476 24.60 -14.38 -37.60
CA LYS A 476 25.82 -14.16 -36.80
C LYS A 476 25.43 -14.24 -35.32
N THR A 477 26.42 -14.15 -34.43
CA THR A 477 26.26 -13.98 -32.97
C THR A 477 25.09 -13.04 -32.65
N ILE A 478 24.22 -13.44 -31.72
CA ILE A 478 23.09 -12.62 -31.26
C ILE A 478 23.66 -11.45 -30.43
N PRO A 479 23.56 -10.20 -30.92
CA PRO A 479 24.20 -9.06 -30.29
C PRO A 479 23.51 -8.69 -28.97
N THR A 480 24.21 -7.95 -28.12
CA THR A 480 23.72 -7.51 -26.82
C THR A 480 23.23 -6.06 -26.89
N THR A 481 21.95 -5.83 -26.60
CA THR A 481 21.37 -4.49 -26.48
C THR A 481 21.63 -3.98 -25.07
N GLN A 482 22.35 -2.87 -24.92
CA GLN A 482 22.65 -2.29 -23.61
C GLN A 482 21.42 -1.60 -23.02
N PRO A 483 21.06 -1.86 -21.74
CA PRO A 483 19.86 -1.28 -21.14
C PRO A 483 20.09 0.19 -20.75
N THR A 484 19.22 1.07 -21.24
CA THR A 484 19.27 2.51 -20.94
C THR A 484 19.05 2.77 -19.45
N ARG A 485 19.86 3.65 -18.85
CA ARG A 485 19.81 4.03 -17.43
C ARG A 485 19.40 5.49 -17.23
N ASN A 486 18.80 5.79 -16.08
CA ASN A 486 18.44 7.14 -15.64
C ASN A 486 19.55 7.88 -14.87
N VAL A 487 20.76 7.30 -14.79
CA VAL A 487 21.89 7.88 -14.05
C VAL A 487 22.74 8.83 -14.90
N PRO A 488 23.40 9.84 -14.30
CA PRO A 488 24.35 10.73 -14.99
C PRO A 488 25.50 9.97 -15.68
N GLU A 489 26.09 10.59 -16.73
CA GLU A 489 27.20 10.08 -17.55
C GLU A 489 28.24 9.24 -16.76
N LYS A 490 28.73 9.78 -15.64
CA LYS A 490 29.75 9.20 -14.76
C LYS A 490 29.44 7.81 -14.17
N PHE A 491 28.21 7.30 -14.29
CA PHE A 491 27.78 6.00 -13.78
C PHE A 491 27.31 5.02 -14.88
N LYS A 492 27.58 5.33 -16.15
CA LYS A 492 27.20 4.47 -17.29
C LYS A 492 28.20 3.33 -17.54
N ASP A 493 29.49 3.58 -17.30
CA ASP A 493 30.60 2.68 -17.70
C ASP A 493 30.90 1.55 -16.71
N ILE A 494 29.90 0.69 -16.43
CA ILE A 494 30.11 -0.58 -15.72
C ILE A 494 29.86 -1.73 -16.71
N PRO A 495 30.91 -2.45 -17.14
CA PRO A 495 30.76 -3.53 -18.11
C PRO A 495 30.04 -4.75 -17.50
N TRP A 496 29.24 -5.43 -18.31
CA TRP A 496 28.66 -6.73 -17.96
C TRP A 496 29.73 -7.82 -17.99
N THR A 497 29.56 -8.85 -17.15
CA THR A 497 30.55 -9.92 -16.93
C THR A 497 30.65 -10.95 -18.06
N HIS A 498 29.72 -10.92 -19.03
CA HIS A 498 29.59 -11.94 -20.07
C HIS A 498 29.75 -11.35 -21.47
N THR A 499 30.40 -12.10 -22.37
CA THR A 499 30.59 -11.69 -23.77
C THR A 499 29.42 -12.13 -24.67
N GLU A 500 29.32 -11.58 -25.88
CA GLU A 500 28.24 -11.97 -26.80
C GLU A 500 28.34 -13.45 -27.21
N GLU A 501 29.55 -13.99 -27.29
CA GLU A 501 29.83 -15.40 -27.59
C GLU A 501 29.36 -16.35 -26.47
N GLU A 502 29.45 -15.95 -25.20
CA GLU A 502 28.94 -16.73 -24.07
C GLU A 502 27.40 -16.77 -24.04
N LEU A 503 26.76 -15.67 -24.45
CA LEU A 503 25.29 -15.52 -24.39
C LEU A 503 24.57 -16.03 -25.66
N ASP A 504 25.28 -16.17 -26.79
CA ASP A 504 24.69 -16.57 -28.08
C ASP A 504 23.96 -17.92 -28.02
N MET A 505 24.62 -18.98 -27.56
CA MET A 505 24.01 -20.32 -27.61
C MET A 505 22.83 -20.48 -26.63
N PRO A 506 22.87 -19.99 -25.38
CA PRO A 506 21.69 -19.89 -24.51
C PRO A 506 20.51 -19.18 -25.18
N ARG A 507 20.74 -17.99 -25.77
CA ARG A 507 19.72 -17.22 -26.50
C ARG A 507 19.16 -17.99 -27.68
N ARG A 508 20.00 -18.72 -28.44
CA ARG A 508 19.57 -19.58 -29.56
C ARG A 508 18.72 -20.75 -29.11
N ARG A 509 19.13 -21.51 -28.09
CA ARG A 509 18.37 -22.66 -27.56
C ARG A 509 16.97 -22.21 -27.13
N PHE A 510 16.88 -21.08 -26.43
CA PHE A 510 15.60 -20.51 -26.00
C PHE A 510 14.74 -20.09 -27.20
N LEU A 511 15.25 -19.23 -28.08
CA LEU A 511 14.52 -18.75 -29.25
C LEU A 511 14.02 -19.90 -30.16
N ALA A 512 14.87 -20.91 -30.42
CA ALA A 512 14.48 -22.08 -31.19
C ALA A 512 13.46 -22.97 -30.47
N THR A 513 13.53 -23.10 -29.14
CA THR A 513 12.50 -23.83 -28.36
C THR A 513 11.14 -23.13 -28.45
N CYS A 514 11.12 -21.79 -28.41
CA CYS A 514 9.90 -21.01 -28.63
C CYS A 514 9.35 -21.19 -30.06
N ILE A 515 10.21 -21.18 -31.08
CA ILE A 515 9.82 -21.43 -32.48
C ILE A 515 9.20 -22.83 -32.64
N LEU A 516 9.75 -23.88 -31.99
CA LEU A 516 9.17 -25.23 -32.02
C LEU A 516 7.81 -25.38 -31.33
N ASN A 517 7.42 -24.42 -30.49
CA ASN A 517 6.09 -24.40 -29.87
C ASN A 517 5.06 -23.57 -30.67
N GLY A 518 5.50 -22.86 -31.71
CA GLY A 518 4.63 -22.11 -32.62
C GLY A 518 4.16 -20.74 -32.09
N GLY A 519 3.42 -20.04 -32.95
CA GLY A 519 3.07 -18.63 -32.73
C GLY A 519 2.08 -18.36 -31.60
N GLU A 520 1.18 -19.29 -31.30
CA GLU A 520 0.22 -19.15 -30.18
C GLU A 520 0.94 -19.24 -28.82
N PHE A 521 1.85 -20.21 -28.67
CA PHE A 521 2.74 -20.29 -27.51
C PHE A 521 3.59 -19.03 -27.36
N MET A 522 4.20 -18.55 -28.44
CA MET A 522 4.98 -17.31 -28.45
C MET A 522 4.17 -16.10 -27.95
N SER A 523 2.89 -16.03 -28.31
CA SER A 523 1.97 -14.95 -27.89
C SER A 523 1.64 -15.03 -26.39
N ALA A 524 1.34 -16.24 -25.89
CA ALA A 524 1.11 -16.47 -24.47
C ALA A 524 2.38 -16.19 -23.63
N LEU A 525 3.54 -16.68 -24.08
CA LEU A 525 4.85 -16.43 -23.48
C LEU A 525 5.16 -14.93 -23.40
N TRP A 526 4.98 -14.19 -24.49
CA TRP A 526 5.29 -12.76 -24.48
C TRP A 526 4.33 -11.98 -23.59
N LYS A 527 3.03 -12.30 -23.57
CA LYS A 527 2.06 -11.70 -22.64
C LYS A 527 2.45 -11.96 -21.17
N GLN A 528 2.85 -13.18 -20.84
CA GLN A 528 3.32 -13.55 -19.50
C GLN A 528 4.60 -12.77 -19.11
N LEU A 529 5.60 -12.72 -19.99
CA LEU A 529 6.85 -11.98 -19.76
C LEU A 529 6.61 -10.46 -19.67
N LEU A 530 5.74 -9.89 -20.51
CA LEU A 530 5.42 -8.47 -20.50
C LEU A 530 4.77 -8.04 -19.18
N GLN A 531 3.90 -8.88 -18.64
CA GLN A 531 3.24 -8.68 -17.35
C GLN A 531 4.20 -8.89 -16.17
N ASP A 532 4.70 -10.12 -15.99
CA ASP A 532 5.37 -10.56 -14.77
C ASP A 532 6.85 -10.13 -14.70
N VAL A 533 7.49 -9.94 -15.86
CA VAL A 533 8.90 -9.53 -15.94
C VAL A 533 9.00 -8.06 -16.32
N VAL A 534 8.62 -7.69 -17.54
CA VAL A 534 8.94 -6.37 -18.12
C VAL A 534 8.32 -5.22 -17.32
N ARG A 535 6.99 -5.24 -17.15
CA ARG A 535 6.26 -4.19 -16.41
C ARG A 535 6.52 -4.25 -14.91
N ALA A 536 6.42 -5.44 -14.31
CA ALA A 536 6.52 -5.56 -12.85
C ALA A 536 7.94 -5.38 -12.30
N ASN A 537 8.97 -5.94 -12.95
CA ASN A 537 10.31 -6.10 -12.35
C ASN A 537 11.46 -5.49 -13.17
N TYR A 538 11.34 -5.41 -14.50
CA TYR A 538 12.46 -5.08 -15.40
C TYR A 538 12.70 -3.57 -15.55
N ASN A 539 11.63 -2.78 -15.53
CA ASN A 539 11.67 -1.33 -15.76
C ASN A 539 11.86 -0.53 -14.44
N GLN A 540 12.28 -1.17 -13.34
CA GLN A 540 12.41 -0.52 -12.03
C GLN A 540 13.75 0.20 -11.80
N GLY A 541 13.72 1.22 -10.93
CA GLY A 541 14.90 1.80 -10.29
C GLY A 541 15.77 2.65 -11.21
N VAL A 542 17.01 2.21 -11.42
CA VAL A 542 18.03 2.97 -12.20
C VAL A 542 17.89 2.81 -13.71
N TYR A 543 17.00 1.93 -14.20
CA TYR A 543 16.79 1.66 -15.62
C TYR A 543 15.64 2.48 -16.19
N ARG A 544 15.64 2.67 -17.51
CA ARG A 544 14.46 3.14 -18.26
C ARG A 544 13.60 1.95 -18.69
N GLU A 545 12.42 2.29 -19.19
CA GLU A 545 11.54 1.33 -19.85
C GLU A 545 12.21 0.69 -21.07
N LEU A 546 11.83 -0.56 -21.34
CA LEU A 546 12.36 -1.34 -22.45
C LEU A 546 11.68 -0.94 -23.77
N GLU A 547 12.30 -0.04 -24.53
CA GLU A 547 11.82 0.39 -25.86
C GLU A 547 12.21 -0.58 -26.99
N PRO A 548 11.45 -0.69 -28.10
CA PRO A 548 11.77 -1.59 -29.21
C PRO A 548 13.02 -1.17 -30.01
N SER A 549 14.14 -1.91 -29.86
CA SER A 549 15.41 -1.58 -30.54
C SER A 549 15.29 -1.61 -32.06
N ALA A 550 15.69 -0.51 -32.71
CA ALA A 550 15.66 -0.36 -34.17
C ALA A 550 16.49 -1.45 -34.91
N GLY A 551 17.51 -2.01 -34.26
CA GLY A 551 18.29 -3.13 -34.80
C GLY A 551 17.49 -4.44 -34.91
N MET A 552 16.46 -4.62 -34.07
CA MET A 552 15.67 -5.85 -33.99
C MET A 552 14.54 -5.93 -35.02
N ARG A 553 14.19 -4.83 -35.70
CA ARG A 553 13.06 -4.81 -36.67
C ARG A 553 13.21 -5.82 -37.82
N ARG A 554 14.43 -6.03 -38.33
CA ARG A 554 14.70 -7.02 -39.40
C ARG A 554 14.67 -8.47 -38.89
N PRO A 555 15.32 -8.81 -37.75
CA PRO A 555 15.09 -10.08 -37.06
C PRO A 555 13.61 -10.36 -36.75
N ALA A 556 12.85 -9.37 -36.26
CA ALA A 556 11.45 -9.51 -35.88
C ALA A 556 10.56 -9.92 -37.07
N GLN A 557 10.71 -9.26 -38.22
CA GLN A 557 10.00 -9.65 -39.45
C GLN A 557 10.29 -11.12 -39.80
N LYS A 558 11.56 -11.55 -39.78
CA LYS A 558 11.94 -12.94 -40.09
C LYS A 558 11.40 -13.95 -39.07
N LEU A 559 11.30 -13.58 -37.80
CA LEU A 559 10.69 -14.42 -36.76
C LEU A 559 9.20 -14.65 -37.08
N LEU A 560 8.47 -13.59 -37.45
CA LEU A 560 7.08 -13.71 -37.91
C LEU A 560 6.95 -14.53 -39.20
N ASP A 561 7.82 -14.28 -40.20
CA ASP A 561 7.86 -15.06 -41.45
C ASP A 561 8.08 -16.56 -41.17
N GLN A 562 8.90 -16.90 -40.17
CA GLN A 562 9.21 -18.28 -39.79
C GLN A 562 8.13 -18.94 -38.91
N LEU A 563 7.43 -18.16 -38.06
CA LEU A 563 6.31 -18.65 -37.24
C LEU A 563 5.03 -18.85 -38.07
N TYR A 564 4.79 -18.01 -39.07
CA TYR A 564 3.49 -17.91 -39.75
C TYR A 564 3.51 -18.12 -41.27
N GLY A 565 4.69 -18.18 -41.92
CA GLY A 565 4.81 -18.26 -43.39
C GLY A 565 4.18 -19.50 -44.05
N ALA A 566 3.86 -20.55 -43.29
CA ALA A 566 3.13 -21.71 -43.77
C ALA A 566 1.59 -21.65 -43.53
N ALA A 567 1.13 -20.73 -42.68
CA ALA A 567 -0.25 -20.71 -42.15
C ALA A 567 -1.28 -20.01 -43.06
N ILE A 568 -0.84 -19.30 -44.11
CA ILE A 568 -1.67 -18.43 -44.96
C ILE A 568 -2.82 -19.19 -45.68
N ASN A 569 -2.75 -20.52 -45.76
CA ASN A 569 -3.77 -21.37 -46.40
C ASN A 569 -4.75 -22.05 -45.40
N GLY A 570 -4.74 -21.69 -44.12
CA GLY A 570 -5.61 -22.29 -43.09
C GLY A 570 -6.36 -21.24 -42.25
N ALA A 571 -7.57 -21.57 -41.78
CA ALA A 571 -8.36 -20.67 -40.95
C ALA A 571 -7.81 -20.63 -39.51
N VAL A 572 -7.07 -19.58 -39.18
CA VAL A 572 -6.44 -19.36 -37.87
C VAL A 572 -6.95 -18.05 -37.27
N ASN A 573 -7.51 -18.09 -36.05
CA ASN A 573 -6.91 -17.49 -34.84
C ASN A 573 -6.35 -16.04 -34.89
N THR A 574 -6.68 -15.19 -35.86
CA THR A 574 -5.90 -13.97 -36.18
C THR A 574 -5.69 -13.01 -35.02
N ALA A 575 -6.63 -12.93 -34.09
CA ALA A 575 -6.56 -12.01 -32.95
C ALA A 575 -5.70 -12.51 -31.77
N ALA A 576 -5.02 -13.66 -31.90
CA ALA A 576 -4.08 -14.20 -30.92
C ALA A 576 -2.60 -14.10 -31.34
N LEU A 577 -2.28 -13.59 -32.53
CA LEU A 577 -0.92 -13.57 -33.10
C LEU A 577 -0.06 -12.42 -32.52
N LEU A 578 1.28 -12.54 -32.57
CA LEU A 578 2.16 -11.38 -32.36
C LEU A 578 2.13 -10.46 -33.58
N ASP A 579 2.23 -9.16 -33.37
CA ASP A 579 2.57 -8.21 -34.42
C ASP A 579 4.09 -7.94 -34.53
N LEU A 580 4.48 -7.03 -35.43
CA LEU A 580 5.88 -6.67 -35.69
C LEU A 580 6.51 -5.85 -34.56
N GLU A 581 5.73 -5.09 -33.79
CA GLU A 581 6.22 -4.32 -32.65
C GLU A 581 6.46 -5.25 -31.46
N ASP A 582 5.49 -6.10 -31.13
CA ASP A 582 5.60 -7.17 -30.13
C ASP A 582 6.83 -8.07 -30.41
N ALA A 583 7.01 -8.51 -31.66
CA ALA A 583 8.18 -9.31 -32.05
C ALA A 583 9.51 -8.50 -31.97
N GLN A 584 9.49 -7.19 -32.20
CA GLN A 584 10.66 -6.32 -32.09
C GLN A 584 11.05 -6.06 -30.62
N ILE A 585 10.09 -5.86 -29.72
CA ILE A 585 10.36 -5.71 -28.28
C ILE A 585 10.73 -7.04 -27.61
N PHE A 586 10.11 -8.17 -27.99
CA PHE A 586 10.51 -9.50 -27.52
C PHE A 586 11.98 -9.82 -27.87
N LEU A 587 12.39 -9.56 -29.11
CA LEU A 587 13.79 -9.74 -29.50
C LEU A 587 14.71 -8.71 -28.84
N THR A 588 14.22 -7.50 -28.52
CA THR A 588 14.99 -6.53 -27.73
C THR A 588 15.23 -7.03 -26.31
N TRP A 589 14.21 -7.60 -25.66
CA TRP A 589 14.32 -8.28 -24.37
C TRP A 589 15.32 -9.44 -24.42
N LEU A 590 15.22 -10.32 -25.43
CA LEU A 590 16.15 -11.45 -25.64
C LEU A 590 17.63 -10.99 -25.74
N THR A 591 17.87 -9.81 -26.34
CA THR A 591 19.21 -9.23 -26.50
C THR A 591 19.69 -8.38 -25.32
N ASP A 592 18.83 -8.00 -24.38
CA ASP A 592 19.23 -7.32 -23.15
C ASP A 592 19.88 -8.34 -22.19
N PRO A 593 21.03 -8.04 -21.56
CA PRO A 593 21.71 -8.97 -20.66
C PRO A 593 20.89 -9.36 -19.42
N ARG A 594 19.94 -8.52 -18.98
CA ARG A 594 19.09 -8.77 -17.80
C ARG A 594 18.10 -9.92 -18.01
N SER A 595 17.79 -10.27 -19.26
CA SER A 595 16.90 -11.39 -19.59
C SER A 595 17.48 -12.77 -19.24
N MET A 596 18.81 -12.88 -19.07
CA MET A 596 19.51 -14.16 -18.89
C MET A 596 19.08 -14.96 -17.66
N TYR A 597 18.58 -14.31 -16.60
CA TYR A 597 17.99 -15.00 -15.45
C TYR A 597 16.75 -15.83 -15.83
N TYR A 598 15.95 -15.35 -16.80
CA TYR A 598 14.72 -16.00 -17.26
C TYR A 598 14.99 -16.97 -18.42
N ILE A 599 15.93 -16.64 -19.31
CA ILE A 599 16.35 -17.51 -20.43
C ILE A 599 17.06 -18.76 -19.89
N GLY A 600 17.99 -18.58 -18.94
CA GLY A 600 18.87 -19.63 -18.43
C GLY A 600 19.88 -20.16 -19.47
N TYR A 601 20.83 -20.99 -19.04
CA TYR A 601 21.82 -21.60 -19.95
C TYR A 601 21.29 -22.83 -20.72
N MET A 602 20.27 -23.50 -20.16
CA MET A 602 19.66 -24.71 -20.70
C MET A 602 18.13 -24.67 -20.50
N PRO A 603 17.36 -24.28 -21.53
CA PRO A 603 15.90 -24.42 -21.53
C PRO A 603 15.50 -25.87 -21.83
N TYR A 604 14.44 -26.36 -21.18
CA TYR A 604 13.86 -27.68 -21.42
C TYR A 604 12.42 -27.54 -21.91
N ARG A 605 12.05 -28.32 -22.93
CA ARG A 605 10.69 -28.37 -23.50
C ARG A 605 9.86 -29.41 -22.76
N ILE A 606 8.65 -29.05 -22.33
CA ILE A 606 7.69 -29.96 -21.67
C ILE A 606 6.31 -29.90 -22.32
N GLN A 607 5.50 -30.92 -22.04
CA GLN A 607 4.13 -31.07 -22.54
C GLN A 607 3.16 -31.23 -21.35
N SER A 608 2.02 -30.52 -21.36
CA SER A 608 0.92 -30.66 -20.38
C SER A 608 0.19 -32.00 -20.57
N THR A 609 -0.72 -32.37 -19.68
CA THR A 609 -1.57 -33.56 -19.94
C THR A 609 -2.62 -33.31 -21.03
N ILE A 610 -2.92 -32.04 -21.33
CA ILE A 610 -3.72 -31.61 -22.47
C ILE A 610 -2.88 -31.78 -23.76
N GLU A 611 -3.37 -32.63 -24.67
CA GLU A 611 -2.65 -32.99 -25.90
C GLU A 611 -2.34 -31.76 -26.76
N GLY A 612 -1.09 -31.67 -27.23
CA GLY A 612 -0.60 -30.55 -28.05
C GLY A 612 -0.14 -29.30 -27.28
N ARG A 613 -0.55 -29.09 -26.01
CA ARG A 613 -0.10 -27.93 -25.22
C ARG A 613 1.30 -28.16 -24.62
N HIS A 614 2.18 -27.16 -24.74
CA HIS A 614 3.59 -27.24 -24.36
C HIS A 614 4.03 -26.00 -23.57
N ALA A 615 5.05 -26.16 -22.71
CA ALA A 615 5.68 -25.09 -21.96
C ALA A 615 7.22 -25.22 -21.97
N ILE A 616 7.92 -24.21 -21.45
CA ILE A 616 9.38 -24.21 -21.30
C ILE A 616 9.74 -24.11 -19.81
N ILE A 617 10.66 -24.96 -19.37
CA ILE A 617 11.35 -24.86 -18.08
C ILE A 617 12.69 -24.15 -18.30
N THR A 618 13.02 -23.17 -17.45
CA THR A 618 14.34 -22.52 -17.44
C THR A 618 14.89 -22.40 -16.03
N SER A 619 16.19 -22.05 -15.92
CA SER A 619 16.90 -21.75 -14.66
C SER A 619 16.68 -22.80 -13.56
N VAL A 620 16.86 -24.07 -13.95
CA VAL A 620 16.75 -25.25 -13.08
C VAL A 620 17.85 -25.22 -12.01
N GLN A 621 17.45 -25.22 -10.74
CA GLN A 621 18.35 -25.31 -9.59
C GLN A 621 18.23 -26.69 -8.95
N THR A 622 19.34 -27.41 -8.86
CA THR A 622 19.40 -28.83 -8.47
C THR A 622 20.05 -29.02 -7.10
N ASN A 623 19.69 -30.08 -6.38
CA ASN A 623 20.43 -30.54 -5.20
C ASN A 623 21.27 -31.79 -5.50
N GLU A 624 22.08 -32.22 -4.52
CA GLU A 624 22.96 -33.39 -4.67
C GLU A 624 22.25 -34.72 -5.01
N ASN A 625 20.92 -34.82 -4.88
CA ASN A 625 20.12 -35.99 -5.23
C ASN A 625 19.74 -36.05 -6.73
N PHE A 626 19.89 -34.95 -7.47
CA PHE A 626 19.48 -34.86 -8.88
C PHE A 626 20.15 -35.93 -9.76
N ASN A 627 21.45 -36.13 -9.59
CA ASN A 627 22.24 -37.10 -10.35
C ASN A 627 22.23 -38.54 -9.77
N GLN A 628 21.53 -38.79 -8.65
CA GLN A 628 21.53 -40.09 -7.95
C GLN A 628 20.57 -41.12 -8.59
N GLY A 629 20.68 -41.32 -9.91
CA GLY A 629 19.91 -42.33 -10.64
C GLY A 629 19.54 -41.91 -12.07
N PRO A 630 18.91 -42.80 -12.86
CA PRO A 630 18.58 -42.53 -14.26
C PRO A 630 17.74 -41.27 -14.44
N PHE A 631 18.01 -40.50 -15.50
CA PHE A 631 17.29 -39.27 -15.82
C PHE A 631 15.82 -39.52 -16.20
N GLY A 632 15.52 -40.64 -16.88
CA GLY A 632 14.16 -41.02 -17.26
C GLY A 632 13.23 -41.42 -16.09
N GLU A 633 13.76 -41.56 -14.87
CA GLU A 633 12.96 -41.74 -13.66
C GLU A 633 12.42 -40.43 -13.10
N LEU A 634 12.99 -39.28 -13.51
CA LEU A 634 12.53 -37.97 -13.05
C LEU A 634 11.10 -37.68 -13.56
N ARG A 635 10.31 -37.01 -12.71
CA ARG A 635 9.00 -36.47 -13.06
C ARG A 635 8.98 -34.97 -12.81
N VAL A 636 8.14 -34.28 -13.56
CA VAL A 636 7.97 -32.82 -13.48
C VAL A 636 6.55 -32.58 -13.00
N ALA A 637 6.39 -31.74 -11.99
CA ALA A 637 5.10 -31.35 -11.46
C ALA A 637 5.05 -29.88 -11.04
N ILE A 638 3.85 -29.34 -10.86
CA ILE A 638 3.60 -28.03 -10.25
C ILE A 638 2.61 -28.18 -9.09
N PRO A 639 2.92 -27.65 -7.89
CA PRO A 639 1.94 -27.45 -6.81
C PRO A 639 0.74 -26.63 -7.28
N THR A 640 -0.49 -27.04 -6.94
CA THR A 640 -1.68 -26.29 -7.40
C THR A 640 -1.74 -24.86 -6.85
N ASP A 641 -1.16 -24.62 -5.68
CA ASP A 641 -1.04 -23.29 -5.08
C ASP A 641 -0.06 -22.37 -5.81
N LEU A 642 0.72 -22.89 -6.77
CA LEU A 642 1.65 -22.13 -7.60
C LEU A 642 1.13 -21.84 -9.02
N LEU A 643 -0.05 -22.32 -9.43
CA LEU A 643 -0.54 -22.10 -10.80
C LEU A 643 -0.67 -20.61 -11.15
N ASN A 644 -1.22 -19.80 -10.24
CA ASN A 644 -1.47 -18.37 -10.44
C ASN A 644 -0.37 -17.47 -9.82
N VAL A 645 0.82 -18.01 -9.54
CA VAL A 645 1.98 -17.26 -9.04
C VAL A 645 2.85 -16.83 -10.23
N THR A 646 3.51 -15.68 -10.13
CA THR A 646 4.27 -15.08 -11.25
C THR A 646 5.38 -15.98 -11.80
N CYS A 647 5.67 -15.84 -13.10
CA CYS A 647 6.69 -16.64 -13.79
C CYS A 647 8.15 -16.40 -13.31
N VAL A 648 8.35 -15.38 -12.46
CA VAL A 648 9.61 -15.08 -11.74
C VAL A 648 9.91 -16.12 -10.66
N SER A 649 8.89 -16.80 -10.13
CA SER A 649 9.06 -17.82 -9.09
C SER A 649 9.42 -19.20 -9.67
N ARG A 650 10.23 -20.00 -8.94
CA ARG A 650 10.58 -21.37 -9.33
C ARG A 650 9.47 -22.38 -9.01
N ARG A 651 8.38 -22.30 -9.79
CA ARG A 651 7.11 -23.00 -9.56
C ARG A 651 7.11 -24.48 -9.94
N ILE A 652 8.02 -24.90 -10.83
CA ILE A 652 8.17 -26.31 -11.23
C ILE A 652 8.98 -27.07 -10.18
N TRP A 653 8.49 -28.23 -9.78
CA TRP A 653 9.19 -29.22 -8.97
C TRP A 653 9.63 -30.39 -9.84
N ILE A 654 10.91 -30.78 -9.77
CA ILE A 654 11.43 -31.99 -10.37
C ILE A 654 11.63 -33.04 -9.27
N LEU A 655 11.01 -34.19 -9.47
CA LEU A 655 10.82 -35.23 -8.47
C LEU A 655 11.51 -36.53 -8.91
N ARG A 656 12.16 -37.22 -7.96
CA ARG A 656 12.69 -38.58 -8.13
C ARG A 656 11.89 -39.55 -7.26
N PRO A 657 11.46 -40.72 -7.77
CA PRO A 657 10.71 -41.69 -6.97
C PRO A 657 11.61 -42.28 -5.89
N VAL A 658 11.12 -42.37 -4.65
CA VAL A 658 11.81 -43.08 -3.57
C VAL A 658 11.43 -44.55 -3.67
N LYS A 659 12.43 -45.43 -3.70
CA LYS A 659 12.25 -46.88 -3.73
C LYS A 659 12.59 -47.43 -2.34
N THR A 660 11.61 -48.03 -1.67
CA THR A 660 11.80 -48.81 -0.45
C THR A 660 12.25 -50.22 -0.81
N ASP A 661 13.27 -50.74 -0.11
CA ASP A 661 13.78 -52.09 -0.34
C ASP A 661 12.78 -53.15 0.14
N GLY A 662 12.01 -53.73 -0.80
CA GLY A 662 11.22 -54.94 -0.55
C GLY A 662 9.95 -55.08 -1.39
N GLU A 663 9.31 -53.98 -1.80
CA GLU A 663 7.96 -54.03 -2.38
C GLU A 663 7.93 -53.67 -3.88
N THR A 664 7.61 -54.67 -4.70
CA THR A 664 7.34 -54.48 -6.14
C THR A 664 5.88 -54.08 -6.36
N GLY A 665 5.60 -52.78 -6.35
CA GLY A 665 4.24 -52.24 -6.53
C GLY A 665 4.23 -50.78 -6.96
N ASP A 666 3.83 -49.92 -6.04
CA ASP A 666 3.51 -48.50 -6.27
C ASP A 666 4.54 -47.55 -5.65
N VAL A 667 4.79 -46.40 -6.28
CA VAL A 667 5.69 -45.37 -5.72
C VAL A 667 4.92 -44.54 -4.70
N LEU A 668 5.12 -44.86 -3.42
CA LEU A 668 4.42 -44.20 -2.30
C LEU A 668 4.96 -42.80 -1.98
N SER A 669 6.22 -42.48 -2.29
CA SER A 669 6.81 -41.16 -1.99
C SER A 669 7.83 -40.67 -3.02
N TRP A 670 8.01 -39.34 -3.06
CA TRP A 670 8.82 -38.63 -4.05
C TRP A 670 9.78 -37.66 -3.36
N ARG A 671 11.06 -37.66 -3.78
CA ARG A 671 12.07 -36.71 -3.32
C ARG A 671 12.16 -35.53 -4.28
N ILE A 672 12.11 -34.30 -3.75
CA ILE A 672 12.41 -33.08 -4.51
C ILE A 672 13.91 -33.05 -4.82
N VAL A 673 14.27 -32.97 -6.10
CA VAL A 673 15.67 -32.97 -6.55
C VAL A 673 16.07 -31.70 -7.32
N ALA A 674 15.10 -30.95 -7.84
CA ALA A 674 15.30 -29.62 -8.38
C ALA A 674 14.01 -28.79 -8.36
N LYS A 675 14.13 -27.46 -8.44
CA LYS A 675 13.03 -26.56 -8.81
C LYS A 675 13.45 -25.61 -9.93
N ALA A 676 12.49 -25.08 -10.66
CA ALA A 676 12.75 -24.31 -11.89
C ALA A 676 11.63 -23.33 -12.25
N LEU A 677 11.94 -22.36 -13.12
CA LEU A 677 10.95 -21.41 -13.67
C LEU A 677 10.04 -22.10 -14.70
N LEU A 678 8.84 -21.56 -14.89
CA LEU A 678 7.87 -22.00 -15.91
C LEU A 678 7.48 -20.83 -16.80
N LEU A 679 7.73 -20.97 -18.10
CA LEU A 679 7.54 -19.94 -19.11
C LEU A 679 6.65 -20.42 -20.27
N GLY A 680 5.69 -19.60 -20.66
CA GLY A 680 4.66 -19.94 -21.64
C GLY A 680 3.73 -21.03 -21.11
N GLU A 681 3.24 -20.83 -19.89
CA GLU A 681 2.31 -21.75 -19.23
C GLU A 681 0.98 -21.83 -19.99
N PRO A 682 0.51 -23.04 -20.39
CA PRO A 682 -0.85 -23.22 -20.88
C PRO A 682 -1.85 -23.05 -19.73
N ASP A 683 -3.16 -22.97 -20.02
CA ASP A 683 -4.15 -22.97 -18.95
C ASP A 683 -4.18 -24.34 -18.23
N LEU A 684 -3.47 -24.41 -17.10
CA LEU A 684 -3.46 -25.54 -16.16
C LEU A 684 -4.58 -25.42 -15.10
N THR A 685 -5.26 -24.27 -15.02
CA THR A 685 -6.47 -24.10 -14.20
C THR A 685 -7.66 -24.77 -14.90
N GLU A 686 -7.74 -24.69 -16.22
CA GLU A 686 -8.59 -25.54 -17.05
C GLU A 686 -8.27 -27.03 -16.79
N GLU A 687 -7.00 -27.43 -16.77
CA GLU A 687 -6.61 -28.82 -16.49
C GLU A 687 -7.10 -29.28 -15.09
N ALA A 688 -6.91 -28.47 -14.05
CA ALA A 688 -7.38 -28.74 -12.69
C ALA A 688 -8.92 -28.81 -12.57
N THR A 689 -9.65 -27.95 -13.28
CA THR A 689 -11.12 -27.88 -13.22
C THR A 689 -11.80 -28.90 -14.13
N GLN A 690 -11.19 -29.29 -15.26
CA GLN A 690 -11.66 -30.39 -16.09
C GLN A 690 -11.58 -31.73 -15.35
N TRP A 691 -10.50 -32.02 -14.62
CA TRP A 691 -10.42 -33.21 -13.76
C TRP A 691 -11.47 -33.20 -12.65
N SER A 692 -11.73 -32.02 -12.05
CA SER A 692 -12.81 -31.83 -11.07
C SER A 692 -14.20 -32.10 -11.66
N SER A 693 -14.39 -31.82 -12.96
CA SER A 693 -15.67 -31.93 -13.67
C SER A 693 -15.91 -33.31 -14.30
N ALA A 694 -14.86 -33.98 -14.80
CA ALA A 694 -14.96 -35.30 -15.42
C ALA A 694 -15.48 -36.36 -14.44
N ASN A 695 -15.06 -36.29 -13.17
CA ASN A 695 -15.54 -37.17 -12.09
C ASN A 695 -17.01 -36.94 -11.69
N ILE A 696 -17.72 -35.97 -12.29
CA ILE A 696 -19.17 -35.80 -12.14
C ILE A 696 -19.93 -36.74 -13.10
N MET A 697 -19.37 -37.07 -14.28
CA MET A 697 -20.11 -37.73 -15.35
C MET A 697 -20.21 -39.27 -15.26
N ASP A 698 -19.38 -39.96 -14.47
CA ASP A 698 -19.49 -41.43 -14.26
C ASP A 698 -20.14 -41.83 -12.91
N ARG A 699 -20.97 -40.94 -12.33
CA ARG A 699 -21.67 -41.19 -11.05
C ARG A 699 -22.79 -42.26 -11.12
N SER A 700 -22.81 -43.12 -12.14
CA SER A 700 -23.95 -44.01 -12.45
C SER A 700 -23.90 -45.42 -11.81
N THR A 701 -22.74 -45.93 -11.42
CA THR A 701 -22.55 -47.35 -11.05
C THR A 701 -22.37 -47.62 -9.55
N LYS A 702 -23.33 -47.17 -8.70
CA LYS A 702 -23.35 -47.52 -7.27
C LYS A 702 -23.40 -49.05 -7.04
N PRO A 703 -22.55 -49.63 -6.17
CA PRO A 703 -22.67 -51.04 -5.78
C PRO A 703 -23.91 -51.28 -4.92
N SER A 704 -24.88 -52.05 -5.44
CA SER A 704 -26.13 -52.33 -4.71
C SER A 704 -25.95 -53.42 -3.65
N PHE A 705 -25.79 -53.02 -2.39
CA PHE A 705 -25.84 -53.93 -1.24
C PHE A 705 -27.25 -54.52 -1.08
N ASN A 706 -27.40 -55.79 -1.46
CA ASN A 706 -28.67 -56.51 -1.45
C ASN A 706 -28.86 -57.24 -0.11
N PHE A 707 -29.40 -56.53 0.89
CA PHE A 707 -29.73 -57.11 2.20
C PHE A 707 -30.89 -58.12 2.10
N VAL A 708 -30.71 -59.29 2.70
CA VAL A 708 -31.78 -60.28 2.93
C VAL A 708 -32.19 -60.19 4.40
N ASN A 709 -33.35 -59.57 4.66
CA ASN A 709 -33.83 -59.29 6.01
C ASN A 709 -34.64 -60.48 6.54
N LEU A 710 -34.03 -61.31 7.38
CA LEU A 710 -34.62 -62.50 8.00
C LEU A 710 -35.21 -62.12 9.36
N ARG A 711 -36.48 -62.49 9.60
CA ARG A 711 -37.22 -62.19 10.84
C ARG A 711 -37.33 -63.39 11.78
N HIS A 712 -37.20 -64.61 11.26
CA HIS A 712 -37.15 -65.83 12.05
C HIS A 712 -36.07 -66.79 11.50
N PRO A 713 -35.42 -67.64 12.32
CA PRO A 713 -34.43 -68.61 11.83
C PRO A 713 -34.98 -69.59 10.77
N ASP A 714 -36.29 -69.83 10.76
CA ASP A 714 -36.96 -70.67 9.75
C ASP A 714 -37.09 -70.00 8.37
N ASP A 715 -36.88 -68.69 8.24
CA ASP A 715 -36.88 -68.00 6.93
C ASP A 715 -35.75 -68.54 6.01
N LEU A 716 -34.71 -69.13 6.59
CA LEU A 716 -33.63 -69.84 5.89
C LEU A 716 -34.06 -71.20 5.31
N LYS A 717 -35.23 -71.74 5.70
CA LYS A 717 -35.81 -72.98 5.14
C LYS A 717 -36.71 -72.72 3.93
N ASN A 718 -37.10 -71.46 3.69
CA ASN A 718 -37.88 -71.09 2.50
C ASN A 718 -37.02 -71.24 1.23
N GLU A 719 -37.46 -72.08 0.29
CA GLU A 719 -36.75 -72.34 -0.97
C GLU A 719 -36.52 -71.07 -1.80
N GLU A 720 -37.45 -70.11 -1.80
CA GLU A 720 -37.32 -68.86 -2.55
C GLU A 720 -36.22 -67.97 -1.95
N THR A 721 -36.14 -67.89 -0.62
CA THR A 721 -35.05 -67.22 0.10
C THR A 721 -33.71 -67.91 -0.17
N GLN A 722 -33.66 -69.25 -0.13
CA GLN A 722 -32.44 -70.00 -0.48
C GLN A 722 -32.05 -69.80 -1.95
N LEU A 723 -32.99 -69.77 -2.88
CA LEU A 723 -32.75 -69.51 -4.31
C LEU A 723 -32.21 -68.09 -4.53
N ARG A 724 -32.75 -67.10 -3.81
CA ARG A 724 -32.27 -65.70 -3.85
C ARG A 724 -30.84 -65.58 -3.32
N ILE A 725 -30.54 -66.21 -2.18
CA ILE A 725 -29.18 -66.26 -1.61
C ILE A 725 -28.21 -67.00 -2.55
N ARG A 726 -28.61 -68.15 -3.10
CA ARG A 726 -27.80 -68.92 -4.06
C ARG A 726 -27.55 -68.16 -5.36
N ARG A 727 -28.53 -67.42 -5.89
CA ARG A 727 -28.35 -66.56 -7.06
C ARG A 727 -27.32 -65.46 -6.79
N LEU A 728 -27.45 -64.74 -5.67
CA LEU A 728 -26.49 -63.69 -5.28
C LEU A 728 -25.06 -64.25 -5.14
N ALA A 729 -24.88 -65.36 -4.41
CA ALA A 729 -23.57 -66.01 -4.27
C ALA A 729 -22.98 -66.50 -5.60
N MET A 730 -23.81 -67.09 -6.48
CA MET A 730 -23.38 -67.54 -7.81
C MET A 730 -23.03 -66.40 -8.76
N THR A 731 -23.57 -65.18 -8.55
CA THR A 731 -23.20 -64.00 -9.34
C THR A 731 -21.75 -63.57 -9.10
N GLU A 732 -21.27 -63.56 -7.85
CA GLU A 732 -19.86 -63.25 -7.56
C GLU A 732 -18.91 -64.37 -8.04
N VAL A 733 -19.26 -65.64 -7.79
CA VAL A 733 -18.50 -66.79 -8.32
C VAL A 733 -18.45 -66.78 -9.86
N GLY A 734 -19.48 -66.25 -10.51
CA GLY A 734 -19.54 -66.01 -11.95
C GLY A 734 -18.56 -64.94 -12.45
N LYS A 735 -18.34 -63.85 -11.69
CA LYS A 735 -17.34 -62.82 -12.03
C LYS A 735 -15.92 -63.41 -12.00
N GLY A 736 -15.58 -64.16 -10.95
CA GLY A 736 -14.26 -64.77 -10.76
C GLY A 736 -13.82 -65.78 -11.83
N ARG A 737 -14.73 -66.21 -12.72
CA ARG A 737 -14.42 -67.15 -13.82
C ARG A 737 -14.13 -66.47 -15.17
N ARG A 738 -14.22 -65.13 -15.28
CA ARG A 738 -13.86 -64.42 -16.51
C ARG A 738 -12.35 -64.13 -16.54
N LYS A 739 -11.61 -64.80 -17.44
CA LYS A 739 -10.19 -64.46 -17.71
C LYS A 739 -10.06 -62.98 -18.08
N ALA A 740 -9.11 -62.29 -17.46
CA ALA A 740 -8.83 -60.89 -17.75
C ALA A 740 -8.35 -60.70 -19.20
N LYS A 741 -8.91 -59.68 -19.87
CA LYS A 741 -8.20 -58.94 -20.92
C LYS A 741 -7.59 -57.70 -20.26
N THR A 742 -6.38 -57.36 -20.66
CA THR A 742 -5.58 -56.28 -20.07
C THR A 742 -6.18 -54.89 -20.32
N LYS A 743 -6.52 -54.19 -19.25
CA LYS A 743 -6.43 -52.72 -19.14
C LYS A 743 -6.02 -52.35 -17.71
N ARG A 744 -5.37 -51.20 -17.56
CA ARG A 744 -4.81 -50.71 -16.29
C ARG A 744 -5.95 -50.38 -15.32
N ALA A 745 -5.70 -50.55 -14.02
CA ALA A 745 -6.52 -50.04 -12.94
C ALA A 745 -5.63 -49.18 -12.03
N HIS A 746 -6.17 -48.04 -11.57
CA HIS A 746 -5.62 -47.30 -10.44
C HIS A 746 -6.27 -47.84 -9.16
N HIS A 747 -5.55 -47.79 -8.03
CA HIS A 747 -6.15 -47.91 -6.72
C HIS A 747 -6.72 -46.55 -6.29
N GLU A 748 -7.89 -46.55 -5.65
CA GLU A 748 -8.54 -45.36 -5.09
C GLU A 748 -9.11 -45.71 -3.71
N ILE A 749 -8.98 -44.79 -2.75
CA ILE A 749 -9.52 -44.90 -1.39
C ILE A 749 -10.55 -43.79 -1.23
N VAL A 750 -11.75 -44.14 -0.74
CA VAL A 750 -12.90 -43.23 -0.67
C VAL A 750 -12.99 -42.55 0.70
N LEU A 751 -13.10 -41.22 0.71
CA LEU A 751 -13.62 -40.42 1.82
C LEU A 751 -14.62 -39.39 1.27
N GLU A 752 -15.78 -39.25 1.92
CA GLU A 752 -16.89 -38.39 1.47
C GLU A 752 -16.82 -36.98 2.06
N PHE A 753 -17.11 -35.95 1.26
CA PHE A 753 -17.53 -34.63 1.77
C PHE A 753 -18.68 -34.04 0.92
N ARG A 754 -19.39 -33.07 1.52
CA ARG A 754 -20.71 -32.58 1.06
C ARG A 754 -20.64 -31.46 0.04
N ASP A 755 -21.70 -31.34 -0.77
CA ASP A 755 -21.83 -30.33 -1.82
C ASP A 755 -21.95 -28.88 -1.27
N ALA A 756 -21.47 -27.94 -2.07
CA ALA A 756 -21.81 -26.51 -2.03
C ALA A 756 -22.22 -26.06 -3.45
N SER A 757 -23.09 -25.05 -3.55
CA SER A 757 -23.95 -24.85 -4.72
C SER A 757 -23.41 -23.90 -5.80
N GLU A 758 -23.46 -24.40 -7.05
CA GLU A 758 -23.74 -23.69 -8.31
C GLU A 758 -22.75 -22.60 -8.82
N SER A 759 -22.68 -22.51 -10.15
CA SER A 759 -21.66 -21.82 -10.93
C SER A 759 -22.24 -20.81 -11.91
N VAL A 760 -21.42 -19.87 -12.39
CA VAL A 760 -21.44 -19.40 -13.79
C VAL A 760 -19.98 -19.18 -14.25
N SER A 761 -19.71 -19.39 -15.54
CA SER A 761 -18.38 -19.40 -16.19
C SER A 761 -18.12 -18.17 -17.08
N SER A 762 -16.89 -17.97 -17.55
CA SER A 762 -16.58 -17.16 -18.75
C SER A 762 -15.25 -17.58 -19.41
N ILE A 763 -15.10 -17.36 -20.72
CA ILE A 763 -13.90 -17.69 -21.53
C ILE A 763 -13.60 -16.60 -22.60
N ASP A 764 -12.31 -16.32 -22.76
CA ASP A 764 -11.54 -15.61 -23.82
C ASP A 764 -11.75 -14.12 -24.20
N ARG A 765 -10.60 -13.41 -24.23
CA ARG A 765 -10.47 -11.94 -24.29
C ARG A 765 -10.32 -11.39 -25.71
N LEU A 766 -11.43 -10.99 -26.32
CA LEU A 766 -11.62 -10.33 -27.63
C LEU A 766 -10.83 -9.04 -28.01
N GLY A 767 -9.65 -8.76 -27.44
CA GLY A 767 -8.67 -7.79 -27.99
C GLY A 767 -8.73 -6.31 -27.52
N GLY A 768 -7.57 -5.65 -27.59
CA GLY A 768 -7.37 -4.18 -27.58
C GLY A 768 -7.72 -3.35 -26.33
N GLY A 769 -8.58 -3.83 -25.44
CA GLY A 769 -9.25 -2.98 -24.44
C GLY A 769 -8.41 -2.52 -23.24
N GLN A 770 -8.51 -1.21 -22.93
CA GLN A 770 -8.42 -0.68 -21.55
C GLN A 770 -9.68 -1.03 -20.70
N LEU A 771 -10.45 -2.03 -21.13
CA LEU A 771 -11.76 -2.42 -20.63
C LEU A 771 -11.82 -3.95 -20.56
N ASP A 772 -12.44 -4.49 -19.51
CA ASP A 772 -12.62 -5.93 -19.39
C ASP A 772 -13.67 -6.44 -20.40
N PRO A 773 -13.31 -7.32 -21.36
CA PRO A 773 -14.29 -7.89 -22.28
C PRO A 773 -15.32 -8.81 -21.61
N PHE A 774 -15.10 -9.21 -20.34
CA PHE A 774 -16.05 -10.00 -19.54
C PHE A 774 -16.86 -9.16 -18.56
N GLY A 775 -16.65 -7.84 -18.51
CA GLY A 775 -17.39 -6.94 -17.65
C GLY A 775 -18.90 -7.08 -17.89
N SER A 776 -19.65 -7.46 -16.86
CA SER A 776 -21.11 -7.51 -16.92
C SER A 776 -21.67 -6.08 -16.77
N TYR A 777 -21.68 -5.34 -17.87
CA TYR A 777 -22.18 -3.97 -17.92
C TYR A 777 -23.73 -3.94 -17.90
N PRO A 778 -24.37 -2.90 -17.30
CA PRO A 778 -25.84 -2.77 -17.27
C PRO A 778 -26.55 -2.64 -18.63
N ILE A 779 -25.79 -2.51 -19.73
CA ILE A 779 -26.29 -2.36 -21.11
C ILE A 779 -25.37 -3.13 -22.08
N GLU A 780 -25.89 -3.46 -23.25
CA GLU A 780 -25.05 -3.88 -24.38
C GLU A 780 -24.27 -2.66 -24.91
N LEU A 781 -22.94 -2.78 -25.04
CA LEU A 781 -22.05 -1.69 -25.46
C LEU A 781 -21.76 -1.71 -26.97
N ASP A 782 -22.23 -0.68 -27.69
CA ASP A 782 -21.83 -0.40 -29.07
C ASP A 782 -20.38 0.13 -29.15
N ALA A 783 -19.84 0.31 -30.37
CA ALA A 783 -18.44 0.72 -30.55
C ALA A 783 -18.16 2.16 -30.05
N SER A 784 -19.17 3.04 -30.08
CA SER A 784 -19.11 4.37 -29.47
C SER A 784 -19.19 4.26 -27.95
N ASP A 785 -20.09 3.44 -27.43
CA ASP A 785 -20.25 3.23 -25.98
C ASP A 785 -18.94 2.73 -25.34
N ARG A 786 -18.21 1.84 -26.03
CA ARG A 786 -16.87 1.36 -25.61
C ARG A 786 -15.81 2.46 -25.64
N ALA A 787 -15.84 3.36 -26.62
CA ALA A 787 -14.92 4.51 -26.65
C ALA A 787 -15.20 5.50 -25.51
N LEU A 788 -16.48 5.78 -25.23
CA LEU A 788 -16.93 6.59 -24.09
C LEU A 788 -16.53 5.94 -22.76
N LEU A 789 -16.65 4.63 -22.63
CA LEU A 789 -16.25 3.91 -21.42
C LEU A 789 -14.72 3.87 -21.23
N ALA A 790 -13.93 3.73 -22.30
CA ALA A 790 -12.46 3.77 -22.21
C ALA A 790 -11.96 5.12 -21.69
N ASN A 791 -12.59 6.23 -22.08
CA ASN A 791 -12.25 7.59 -21.63
C ASN A 791 -12.40 7.80 -20.11
N VAL A 792 -13.15 6.94 -19.39
CA VAL A 792 -13.21 6.92 -17.91
C VAL A 792 -11.91 6.42 -17.26
N PHE A 793 -11.09 5.69 -18.02
CA PHE A 793 -9.89 4.99 -17.53
C PHE A 793 -8.56 5.58 -17.99
N VAL A 794 -8.54 6.48 -18.97
CA VAL A 794 -7.33 7.16 -19.46
C VAL A 794 -6.69 7.98 -18.34
N THR A 795 -5.45 7.65 -18.00
CA THR A 795 -4.64 8.31 -16.94
C THR A 795 -3.70 9.40 -17.45
N GLU A 796 -3.67 9.64 -18.76
CA GLU A 796 -2.79 10.62 -19.41
C GLU A 796 -3.59 11.88 -19.81
N ASP A 797 -3.13 13.03 -19.31
CA ASP A 797 -3.80 14.34 -19.33
C ASP A 797 -5.25 14.29 -18.83
N ASN A 798 -5.41 14.41 -17.50
CA ASN A 798 -6.64 14.26 -16.70
C ASN A 798 -7.75 15.28 -17.04
N GLY A 799 -8.38 15.14 -18.21
CA GLY A 799 -9.61 15.85 -18.54
C GLY A 799 -10.84 15.28 -17.82
N HIS A 800 -10.87 13.97 -17.60
CA HIS A 800 -11.93 13.27 -16.86
C HIS A 800 -11.60 13.25 -15.35
N PRO A 801 -12.59 13.43 -14.44
CA PRO A 801 -12.35 13.34 -13.01
C PRO A 801 -11.83 11.95 -12.61
N SER A 802 -10.73 11.95 -11.86
CA SER A 802 -10.16 10.77 -11.19
C SER A 802 -10.59 10.69 -9.72
N LEU A 803 -10.94 11.83 -9.13
CA LEU A 803 -11.42 11.95 -7.75
C LEU A 803 -12.66 11.08 -7.51
N LEU A 804 -12.65 10.34 -6.39
CA LEU A 804 -13.72 9.42 -5.96
C LEU A 804 -14.17 8.38 -7.01
N ARG A 805 -13.35 8.06 -8.03
CA ARG A 805 -13.70 7.06 -9.07
C ARG A 805 -14.07 5.69 -8.49
N GLY A 806 -13.38 5.27 -7.42
CA GLY A 806 -13.71 4.04 -6.68
C GLY A 806 -15.08 4.04 -5.99
N SER A 807 -15.74 5.19 -5.85
CA SER A 807 -17.08 5.32 -5.29
C SER A 807 -18.15 5.51 -6.37
N TRP A 808 -17.95 6.44 -7.32
CA TRP A 808 -19.00 6.73 -8.32
C TRP A 808 -19.03 5.74 -9.50
N TYR A 809 -17.94 5.06 -9.84
CA TYR A 809 -17.96 4.05 -10.91
C TYR A 809 -18.79 2.80 -10.53
N PRO A 810 -18.69 2.21 -9.32
CA PRO A 810 -19.62 1.17 -8.86
C PRO A 810 -21.09 1.61 -8.85
N VAL A 811 -21.38 2.88 -8.56
CA VAL A 811 -22.75 3.42 -8.66
C VAL A 811 -23.20 3.49 -10.12
N GLY A 812 -22.33 3.89 -11.04
CA GLY A 812 -22.56 3.80 -12.49
C GLY A 812 -22.86 2.38 -12.97
N LEU A 813 -22.21 1.36 -12.40
CA LEU A 813 -22.48 -0.07 -12.69
C LEU A 813 -23.74 -0.62 -11.99
N SER A 814 -24.38 0.11 -11.08
CA SER A 814 -25.47 -0.42 -10.25
C SER A 814 -26.87 -0.36 -10.90
N ASP A 815 -27.03 0.43 -11.97
CA ASP A 815 -28.30 0.64 -12.67
C ASP A 815 -28.07 1.14 -14.12
N ALA A 816 -28.95 0.77 -15.06
CA ALA A 816 -28.80 1.12 -16.48
C ALA A 816 -28.94 2.63 -16.76
N ALA A 817 -29.75 3.37 -15.99
CA ALA A 817 -29.83 4.83 -16.10
C ALA A 817 -28.59 5.51 -15.52
N ALA A 818 -28.06 5.02 -14.39
CA ALA A 818 -26.79 5.49 -13.84
C ALA A 818 -25.64 5.27 -14.84
N PHE A 819 -25.58 4.11 -15.48
CA PHE A 819 -24.57 3.78 -16.49
C PHE A 819 -24.68 4.67 -17.74
N HIS A 820 -25.90 4.92 -18.23
CA HIS A 820 -26.10 5.83 -19.36
C HIS A 820 -25.72 7.27 -19.05
N ASN A 821 -26.05 7.82 -17.88
CA ASN A 821 -25.58 9.15 -17.48
C ASN A 821 -24.04 9.20 -17.38
N MET A 822 -23.37 8.13 -16.95
CA MET A 822 -21.91 8.04 -16.93
C MET A 822 -21.31 8.14 -18.34
N LEU A 823 -21.90 7.47 -19.34
CA LEU A 823 -21.47 7.59 -20.74
C LEU A 823 -21.72 9.00 -21.31
N SER A 824 -22.86 9.63 -20.99
CA SER A 824 -23.14 11.03 -21.38
C SER A 824 -22.09 12.00 -20.80
N ASN A 825 -21.79 11.87 -19.50
CA ASN A 825 -20.77 12.68 -18.85
C ASN A 825 -19.38 12.47 -19.49
N SER A 826 -19.03 11.24 -19.88
CA SER A 826 -17.76 10.95 -20.55
C SER A 826 -17.64 11.65 -21.92
N ASP A 827 -18.71 11.74 -22.72
CA ASP A 827 -18.72 12.51 -23.97
C ASP A 827 -18.52 14.00 -23.71
N ASN A 828 -19.13 14.55 -22.67
CA ASN A 828 -18.91 15.94 -22.24
C ASN A 828 -17.47 16.20 -21.75
N PHE A 829 -16.78 15.20 -21.19
CA PHE A 829 -15.33 15.27 -20.92
C PHE A 829 -14.46 15.17 -22.18
N ILE A 830 -14.87 14.39 -23.20
CA ILE A 830 -14.21 14.39 -24.52
C ILE A 830 -14.39 15.75 -25.19
N PHE A 831 -15.56 16.38 -25.08
CA PHE A 831 -15.78 17.77 -25.52
C PHE A 831 -14.83 18.73 -24.79
N GLN A 832 -14.70 18.62 -23.46
CA GLN A 832 -13.78 19.46 -22.69
C GLN A 832 -12.32 19.28 -23.16
N LYS A 833 -11.85 18.05 -23.34
CA LYS A 833 -10.47 17.76 -23.78
C LYS A 833 -10.18 18.25 -25.21
N ARG A 834 -11.22 18.39 -26.06
CA ARG A 834 -11.10 18.95 -27.43
C ARG A 834 -11.18 20.48 -27.48
N ASN A 835 -12.01 21.11 -26.66
CA ASN A 835 -12.34 22.53 -26.78
C ASN A 835 -11.78 23.43 -25.67
N GLY A 836 -11.23 22.86 -24.59
CA GLY A 836 -10.69 23.60 -23.44
C GLY A 836 -11.74 24.13 -22.45
N TYR A 837 -13.04 23.97 -22.73
CA TYR A 837 -14.15 24.35 -21.85
C TYR A 837 -15.22 23.25 -21.80
N PHE A 838 -15.93 23.15 -20.67
CA PHE A 838 -17.03 22.20 -20.50
C PHE A 838 -18.27 22.69 -21.26
N PRO A 839 -19.04 21.81 -21.93
CA PRO A 839 -20.23 22.23 -22.67
C PRO A 839 -21.32 22.83 -21.75
N SER A 840 -22.14 23.73 -22.30
CA SER A 840 -23.33 24.32 -21.66
C SER A 840 -24.62 23.54 -21.96
N GLN A 841 -24.62 22.74 -23.02
CA GLN A 841 -25.70 21.85 -23.45
C GLN A 841 -25.09 20.56 -24.01
N ASP A 842 -25.81 19.44 -23.86
CA ASP A 842 -25.34 18.13 -24.31
C ASP A 842 -25.10 18.07 -25.83
N SER A 843 -24.07 17.30 -26.21
CA SER A 843 -23.89 16.86 -27.61
C SER A 843 -25.02 15.92 -28.04
N ALA A 844 -25.18 15.67 -29.35
CA ALA A 844 -26.13 14.66 -29.83
C ALA A 844 -25.86 13.23 -29.29
N VAL A 845 -24.62 12.93 -28.88
CA VAL A 845 -24.23 11.65 -28.25
C VAL A 845 -24.50 11.68 -26.75
N ALA A 846 -24.12 12.76 -26.06
CA ALA A 846 -24.45 12.93 -24.64
C ALA A 846 -25.98 12.88 -24.41
N LEU A 847 -26.75 13.57 -25.25
CA LEU A 847 -28.21 13.63 -25.22
C LEU A 847 -28.86 12.26 -25.54
N LYS A 848 -28.32 11.49 -26.50
CA LYS A 848 -28.72 10.08 -26.76
C LYS A 848 -28.70 9.27 -25.46
N HIS A 849 -27.64 9.41 -24.67
CA HIS A 849 -27.47 8.65 -23.44
C HIS A 849 -28.27 9.20 -22.26
N HIS A 850 -28.26 10.52 -22.04
CA HIS A 850 -29.07 11.16 -20.98
C HIS A 850 -30.58 10.91 -21.19
N HIS A 851 -31.08 10.99 -22.42
CA HIS A 851 -32.47 10.65 -22.73
C HIS A 851 -32.78 9.17 -22.46
N LYS A 852 -31.90 8.22 -22.82
CA LYS A 852 -32.08 6.81 -22.45
C LYS A 852 -32.11 6.61 -20.93
N ALA A 853 -31.25 7.31 -20.17
CA ALA A 853 -31.28 7.25 -18.70
C ALA A 853 -32.63 7.74 -18.15
N LEU A 854 -33.16 8.84 -18.68
CA LEU A 854 -34.49 9.36 -18.32
C LEU A 854 -35.62 8.40 -18.69
N LEU A 855 -35.51 7.63 -19.79
CA LEU A 855 -36.47 6.57 -20.10
C LEU A 855 -36.39 5.43 -19.09
N HIS A 856 -35.20 4.86 -18.86
CA HIS A 856 -35.01 3.75 -17.92
C HIS A 856 -35.48 4.09 -16.50
N ILE A 857 -35.15 5.27 -15.97
CA ILE A 857 -35.62 5.65 -14.63
C ILE A 857 -37.14 5.81 -14.57
N ASN A 858 -37.78 6.33 -15.62
CA ASN A 858 -39.24 6.42 -15.71
C ASN A 858 -39.92 5.04 -15.83
N GLU A 859 -39.21 4.00 -16.26
CA GLU A 859 -39.70 2.63 -16.27
C GLU A 859 -39.52 1.97 -14.89
N THR A 860 -38.34 2.08 -14.29
CA THR A 860 -38.05 1.61 -12.92
C THR A 860 -38.99 2.25 -11.89
N MET A 861 -39.33 3.52 -12.06
CA MET A 861 -40.29 4.24 -11.21
C MET A 861 -41.75 3.77 -11.38
N LYS A 862 -42.08 2.91 -12.36
CA LYS A 862 -43.42 2.28 -12.45
C LYS A 862 -43.58 1.22 -11.36
N ASP A 863 -42.55 0.43 -11.05
CA ASP A 863 -42.58 -0.63 -10.03
C ASP A 863 -42.51 -0.06 -8.59
N PRO A 864 -43.50 -0.32 -7.72
CA PRO A 864 -43.44 0.06 -6.30
C PRO A 864 -42.24 -0.48 -5.52
N ALA A 865 -41.68 -1.64 -5.90
CA ALA A 865 -40.55 -2.24 -5.18
C ALA A 865 -39.21 -1.60 -5.57
N ALA A 866 -38.94 -1.40 -6.86
CA ALA A 866 -37.69 -0.83 -7.35
C ALA A 866 -37.49 0.65 -6.97
N ARG A 867 -38.56 1.46 -6.85
CA ARG A 867 -38.52 2.92 -6.58
C ARG A 867 -37.54 3.40 -5.50
N ASN A 868 -37.33 2.63 -4.44
CA ASN A 868 -36.47 3.01 -3.30
C ASN A 868 -35.14 2.22 -3.26
N SER A 869 -34.80 1.51 -4.34
CA SER A 869 -33.60 0.68 -4.45
C SER A 869 -32.30 1.49 -4.48
N ASP A 870 -31.17 0.84 -4.21
CA ASP A 870 -29.84 1.44 -4.33
C ASP A 870 -29.58 1.99 -5.74
N GLY A 871 -29.96 1.23 -6.77
CA GLY A 871 -29.76 1.61 -8.18
C GLY A 871 -30.56 2.85 -8.56
N THR A 872 -31.83 2.93 -8.14
CA THR A 872 -32.68 4.11 -8.40
C THR A 872 -32.17 5.35 -7.66
N ILE A 873 -31.69 5.20 -6.41
CA ILE A 873 -31.04 6.29 -5.65
C ILE A 873 -29.74 6.74 -6.35
N GLY A 874 -28.92 5.80 -6.81
CA GLY A 874 -27.69 6.07 -7.56
C GLY A 874 -27.94 6.76 -8.90
N ALA A 875 -28.96 6.34 -9.63
CA ALA A 875 -29.39 6.98 -10.88
C ALA A 875 -29.84 8.44 -10.64
N VAL A 876 -30.62 8.72 -9.59
CA VAL A 876 -31.01 10.10 -9.25
C VAL A 876 -29.80 10.97 -8.88
N ALA A 877 -28.83 10.44 -8.12
CA ALA A 877 -27.57 11.14 -7.86
C ALA A 877 -26.77 11.39 -9.16
N SER A 878 -26.80 10.47 -10.13
CA SER A 878 -26.12 10.64 -11.42
C SER A 878 -26.73 11.76 -12.29
N PHE A 879 -28.05 12.00 -12.21
CA PHE A 879 -28.68 13.17 -12.84
C PHE A 879 -28.24 14.49 -12.18
N MET A 880 -28.18 14.54 -10.84
CA MET A 880 -27.65 15.72 -10.13
C MET A 880 -26.22 16.06 -10.55
N ILE A 881 -25.35 15.05 -10.65
CA ILE A 881 -23.98 15.18 -11.17
C ILE A 881 -24.01 15.74 -12.60
N HIS A 882 -24.79 15.15 -13.50
CA HIS A 882 -24.89 15.58 -14.89
C HIS A 882 -25.30 17.06 -15.04
N HIS A 883 -26.35 17.51 -14.32
CA HIS A 883 -26.77 18.91 -14.33
C HIS A 883 -25.70 19.85 -13.75
N ALA A 884 -25.01 19.45 -12.67
CA ALA A 884 -23.95 20.25 -12.06
C ALA A 884 -22.69 20.35 -12.93
N LEU A 885 -22.35 19.27 -13.67
CA LEU A 885 -21.27 19.26 -14.66
C LEU A 885 -21.57 20.28 -15.79
N LEU A 886 -22.76 20.24 -16.40
CA LEU A 886 -23.22 21.23 -17.40
C LEU A 886 -23.39 22.64 -16.81
N GLY A 887 -23.66 22.75 -15.51
CA GLY A 887 -23.96 24.01 -14.81
C GLY A 887 -25.37 24.53 -15.07
N ASN A 888 -26.28 23.67 -15.57
CA ASN A 888 -27.67 24.05 -15.83
C ASN A 888 -28.51 23.96 -14.56
N PHE A 889 -28.43 25.02 -13.75
CA PHE A 889 -29.23 25.18 -12.54
C PHE A 889 -30.54 25.96 -12.78
N ALA A 890 -30.58 26.82 -13.82
CA ALA A 890 -31.68 27.75 -14.07
C ALA A 890 -33.01 27.07 -14.43
N GLY A 891 -33.00 25.93 -15.13
CA GLY A 891 -34.23 25.15 -15.43
C GLY A 891 -34.89 24.50 -14.19
N GLY A 892 -34.25 24.57 -13.02
CA GLY A 892 -34.71 23.98 -11.78
C GLY A 892 -34.64 22.45 -11.73
N ASP A 893 -34.17 21.78 -12.78
CA ASP A 893 -34.12 20.32 -12.84
C ASP A 893 -33.18 19.71 -11.81
N TRP A 894 -32.03 20.35 -11.53
CA TRP A 894 -31.17 19.98 -10.40
C TRP A 894 -31.98 19.95 -9.09
N ASN A 895 -32.74 21.01 -8.79
CA ASN A 895 -33.61 21.08 -7.61
C ASN A 895 -34.71 20.01 -7.60
N LYS A 896 -35.29 19.66 -8.77
CA LYS A 896 -36.27 18.56 -8.89
C LYS A 896 -35.62 17.21 -8.51
N HIS A 897 -34.39 16.96 -8.97
CA HIS A 897 -33.64 15.75 -8.64
C HIS A 897 -33.17 15.70 -7.18
N THR A 898 -32.64 16.80 -6.62
CA THR A 898 -32.24 16.89 -5.21
C THR A 898 -33.42 16.63 -4.27
N ASN A 899 -34.58 17.24 -4.52
CA ASN A 899 -35.80 17.02 -3.74
C ASN A 899 -36.33 15.57 -3.88
N ALA A 900 -36.23 14.96 -5.07
CA ALA A 900 -36.58 13.56 -5.27
C ALA A 900 -35.65 12.63 -4.45
N LEU A 901 -34.34 12.87 -4.49
CA LEU A 901 -33.34 12.08 -3.78
C LEU A 901 -33.55 12.10 -2.25
N VAL A 902 -33.72 13.29 -1.67
CA VAL A 902 -34.01 13.46 -0.24
C VAL A 902 -35.30 12.74 0.15
N ARG A 903 -36.35 12.83 -0.68
CA ARG A 903 -37.63 12.15 -0.44
C ARG A 903 -37.50 10.62 -0.50
N MET A 904 -36.77 10.08 -1.46
CA MET A 904 -36.52 8.62 -1.60
C MET A 904 -35.74 8.07 -0.40
N ILE A 905 -34.72 8.79 0.05
CA ILE A 905 -33.93 8.42 1.23
C ILE A 905 -34.77 8.52 2.51
N GLY A 906 -35.62 9.55 2.64
CA GLY A 906 -36.58 9.67 3.74
C GLY A 906 -37.56 8.49 3.81
N LEU A 907 -38.14 8.09 2.67
CA LEU A 907 -39.03 6.92 2.57
C LEU A 907 -38.35 5.58 2.90
N ARG A 908 -37.01 5.53 2.89
CA ARG A 908 -36.20 4.36 3.23
C ARG A 908 -35.74 4.33 4.70
N GLY A 909 -36.12 5.32 5.51
CA GLY A 909 -35.72 5.44 6.91
C GLY A 909 -34.52 6.37 7.15
N GLY A 910 -34.14 7.19 6.16
CA GLY A 910 -33.11 8.22 6.29
C GLY A 910 -31.70 7.77 5.89
N TYR A 911 -30.74 8.69 5.99
CA TYR A 911 -29.38 8.55 5.44
C TYR A 911 -28.55 7.39 6.00
N GLY A 912 -28.93 6.83 7.16
CA GLY A 912 -28.31 5.63 7.74
C GLY A 912 -28.76 4.31 7.10
N ALA A 913 -29.84 4.31 6.32
CA ALA A 913 -30.36 3.11 5.64
C ALA A 913 -29.64 2.80 4.29
N ILE A 914 -28.62 3.60 3.94
CA ILE A 914 -27.70 3.34 2.83
C ILE A 914 -26.44 2.69 3.43
N THR A 915 -26.43 1.35 3.45
CA THR A 915 -25.32 0.55 3.99
C THR A 915 -24.12 0.44 3.02
N LYS A 916 -24.34 0.68 1.72
CA LYS A 916 -23.28 0.68 0.70
C LYS A 916 -22.51 1.98 0.74
N GLU A 917 -21.25 1.92 1.20
CA GLU A 917 -20.37 3.08 1.34
C GLU A 917 -20.18 3.86 0.04
N HIS A 918 -19.90 3.17 -1.08
CA HIS A 918 -19.74 3.81 -2.40
C HIS A 918 -20.96 4.66 -2.79
N LEU A 919 -22.18 4.16 -2.57
CA LEU A 919 -23.42 4.89 -2.83
C LEU A 919 -23.59 6.05 -1.84
N ARG A 920 -23.31 5.84 -0.55
CA ARG A 920 -23.41 6.87 0.50
C ARG A 920 -22.46 8.05 0.24
N ILE A 921 -21.26 7.76 -0.28
CA ILE A 921 -20.26 8.73 -0.71
C ILE A 921 -20.74 9.49 -1.96
N THR A 922 -21.12 8.78 -3.03
CA THR A 922 -21.55 9.42 -4.29
C THR A 922 -22.78 10.30 -4.11
N VAL A 923 -23.73 9.90 -3.24
CA VAL A 923 -24.91 10.69 -2.88
C VAL A 923 -24.53 12.01 -2.17
N SER A 924 -23.61 11.98 -1.20
CA SER A 924 -23.10 13.21 -0.58
C SER A 924 -22.23 14.05 -1.52
N TRP A 925 -21.47 13.42 -2.42
CA TRP A 925 -20.62 14.14 -3.39
C TRP A 925 -21.44 14.89 -4.45
N ALA A 926 -22.52 14.28 -4.95
CA ALA A 926 -23.43 14.89 -5.92
C ALA A 926 -24.07 16.18 -5.39
N ASP A 927 -24.50 16.15 -4.12
CA ASP A 927 -25.07 17.30 -3.41
C ASP A 927 -24.00 18.36 -3.10
N LEU A 928 -22.89 17.97 -2.47
CA LEU A 928 -21.79 18.89 -2.11
C LEU A 928 -21.24 19.66 -3.33
N MET A 929 -21.05 18.98 -4.47
CA MET A 929 -20.54 19.59 -5.70
C MET A 929 -21.57 20.54 -6.34
N GLY A 930 -22.85 20.15 -6.40
CA GLY A 930 -23.92 20.99 -6.92
C GLY A 930 -24.20 22.21 -6.05
N SER A 931 -24.14 22.07 -4.73
CA SER A 931 -24.28 23.16 -3.76
C SER A 931 -23.10 24.13 -3.81
N PHE A 932 -21.85 23.64 -3.90
CA PHE A 932 -20.67 24.51 -4.04
C PHE A 932 -20.72 25.38 -5.31
N PHE A 933 -21.16 24.84 -6.46
CA PHE A 933 -21.29 25.61 -7.70
C PHE A 933 -22.42 26.66 -7.70
N GLN A 934 -23.39 26.55 -6.79
CA GLN A 934 -24.52 27.46 -6.63
C GLN A 934 -24.36 28.42 -5.44
N ASP A 935 -23.27 28.31 -4.68
CA ASP A 935 -23.06 28.98 -3.39
C ASP A 935 -24.19 28.70 -2.37
N GLN A 936 -24.58 27.43 -2.28
CA GLN A 936 -25.62 26.94 -1.38
C GLN A 936 -25.05 25.97 -0.34
N PRO A 937 -25.71 25.78 0.81
CA PRO A 937 -25.35 24.72 1.74
C PRO A 937 -25.71 23.33 1.14
N PRO A 938 -24.93 22.27 1.43
CA PRO A 938 -25.36 20.90 1.15
C PRO A 938 -26.59 20.54 1.99
N ILE A 939 -27.55 19.84 1.40
CA ILE A 939 -28.80 19.37 2.01
C ILE A 939 -28.61 17.96 2.57
N ILE A 940 -27.71 17.18 1.97
CA ILE A 940 -27.40 15.81 2.37
C ILE A 940 -26.24 15.82 3.38
N PRO A 941 -26.42 15.30 4.60
CA PRO A 941 -25.35 15.27 5.59
C PRO A 941 -24.17 14.44 5.09
N LEU A 942 -22.95 14.89 5.37
CA LEU A 942 -21.73 14.19 5.00
C LEU A 942 -21.65 12.78 5.64
N PRO A 943 -20.86 11.84 5.08
CA PRO A 943 -20.61 10.55 5.73
C PRO A 943 -19.96 10.73 7.10
N HIS A 944 -20.34 9.92 8.10
CA HIS A 944 -19.78 9.99 9.45
C HIS A 944 -18.25 9.84 9.48
N GLN A 945 -17.68 9.11 8.52
CA GLN A 945 -16.24 8.97 8.38
C GLN A 945 -15.58 10.30 8.03
N TRP A 946 -16.06 10.99 6.99
CA TRP A 946 -15.57 12.33 6.61
C TRP A 946 -15.73 13.36 7.74
N ILE A 947 -16.81 13.27 8.55
CA ILE A 947 -17.05 14.14 9.72
C ILE A 947 -16.11 13.82 10.90
N ARG A 948 -15.50 12.63 10.95
CA ARG A 948 -14.43 12.30 11.90
C ARG A 948 -13.07 12.76 11.37
N ASP A 949 -12.79 12.49 10.10
CA ASP A 949 -11.51 12.76 9.47
C ASP A 949 -11.26 14.27 9.25
N SER A 950 -12.32 15.08 9.16
CA SER A 950 -12.26 16.54 9.13
C SER A 950 -11.99 17.19 10.51
N LYS A 951 -11.89 16.39 11.59
CA LYS A 951 -11.71 16.91 12.96
C LYS A 951 -10.28 16.72 13.44
N SER A 952 -9.62 17.83 13.70
CA SER A 952 -8.29 17.83 14.32
C SER A 952 -8.32 17.25 15.74
N PRO A 953 -7.25 16.55 16.19
CA PRO A 953 -7.16 16.03 17.55
C PRO A 953 -7.23 17.15 18.61
N PRO A 954 -7.87 16.93 19.79
CA PRO A 954 -8.13 18.01 20.77
C PRO A 954 -6.92 18.80 21.29
N ASN A 955 -5.71 18.26 21.15
CA ASN A 955 -4.46 18.81 21.69
C ASN A 955 -3.47 19.28 20.60
N SER A 956 -3.92 19.47 19.36
CA SER A 956 -3.09 20.01 18.28
C SER A 956 -2.65 21.46 18.56
N PRO A 957 -1.36 21.81 18.46
CA PRO A 957 -0.89 23.17 18.74
C PRO A 957 -1.37 24.15 17.67
N ARG A 958 -2.33 25.01 18.03
CA ARG A 958 -2.80 26.11 17.18
C ARG A 958 -1.71 27.18 17.05
N PRO A 959 -1.26 27.55 15.83
CA PRO A 959 -0.27 28.61 15.66
C PRO A 959 -0.85 29.97 16.06
N TYR A 960 -0.02 30.84 16.65
CA TYR A 960 -0.43 32.21 16.98
C TYR A 960 -0.62 33.03 15.69
N ASN A 961 -1.86 33.34 15.35
CA ASN A 961 -2.22 34.14 14.19
C ASN A 961 -2.66 35.56 14.62
N PRO A 962 -2.01 36.64 14.15
CA PRO A 962 -2.35 38.00 14.55
C PRO A 962 -3.73 38.45 14.07
N PHE A 963 -4.22 37.96 12.93
CA PHE A 963 -5.57 38.26 12.43
C PHE A 963 -6.64 37.60 13.30
N SER A 964 -6.36 36.40 13.80
CA SER A 964 -7.22 35.70 14.76
C SER A 964 -7.35 36.46 16.08
N LEU A 965 -6.24 37.04 16.58
CA LEU A 965 -6.27 37.93 17.75
C LEU A 965 -7.03 39.24 17.48
N ALA A 966 -6.79 39.90 16.34
CA ALA A 966 -7.47 41.14 15.96
C ALA A 966 -8.99 40.93 15.83
N TRP A 967 -9.42 39.85 15.17
CA TRP A 967 -10.84 39.48 15.09
C TRP A 967 -11.44 39.22 16.48
N LYS A 968 -10.75 38.47 17.35
CA LYS A 968 -11.22 38.21 18.73
C LYS A 968 -11.27 39.46 19.60
N GLN A 969 -10.49 40.50 19.30
CA GLN A 969 -10.56 41.81 19.96
C GLN A 969 -11.68 42.71 19.41
N GLN A 970 -11.89 42.72 18.09
CA GLN A 970 -12.88 43.59 17.44
C GLN A 970 -14.30 42.99 17.40
N LEU A 971 -14.44 41.67 17.32
CA LEU A 971 -15.71 40.93 17.17
C LEU A 971 -15.82 39.74 18.17
N PRO A 972 -15.68 39.95 19.49
CA PRO A 972 -15.59 38.87 20.49
C PRO A 972 -16.82 37.96 20.59
N MET A 973 -17.98 38.39 20.08
CA MET A 973 -19.24 37.62 20.10
C MET A 973 -19.45 36.74 18.85
N ARG A 974 -18.56 36.81 17.85
CA ARG A 974 -18.62 36.00 16.62
C ARG A 974 -17.33 35.19 16.46
N LEU A 975 -17.23 34.14 17.27
CA LEU A 975 -16.10 33.21 17.23
C LEU A 975 -16.19 32.20 16.09
N ASP A 976 -17.36 31.98 15.49
CA ASP A 976 -17.58 30.90 14.52
C ASP A 976 -16.63 30.99 13.32
N TRP A 977 -16.65 32.09 12.55
CA TRP A 977 -15.75 32.26 11.40
C TRP A 977 -14.27 32.27 11.78
N VAL A 978 -13.86 32.89 12.91
CA VAL A 978 -12.45 32.90 13.30
C VAL A 978 -11.98 31.56 13.85
N THR A 979 -12.87 30.77 14.45
CA THR A 979 -12.58 29.37 14.83
C THR A 979 -12.48 28.51 13.58
N ILE A 980 -13.37 28.71 12.60
CA ILE A 980 -13.25 28.10 11.26
C ILE A 980 -11.96 28.55 10.58
N PHE A 981 -11.51 29.80 10.70
CA PHE A 981 -10.26 30.28 10.13
C PHE A 981 -9.03 29.66 10.81
N ASP A 982 -9.00 29.62 12.16
CA ASP A 982 -7.99 28.87 12.92
C ASP A 982 -8.00 27.38 12.56
N ASP A 983 -9.18 26.80 12.30
CA ASP A 983 -9.40 25.41 11.88
C ASP A 983 -9.22 25.19 10.37
N VAL A 984 -9.14 26.23 9.53
CA VAL A 984 -8.83 26.19 8.08
C VAL A 984 -7.32 26.32 7.87
N VAL A 985 -6.67 27.14 8.70
CA VAL A 985 -5.23 27.08 8.98
C VAL A 985 -4.82 25.68 9.49
N GLN A 986 -5.76 24.88 10.03
CA GLN A 986 -5.51 23.51 10.48
C GLN A 986 -5.97 22.38 9.54
N LEU A 987 -7.23 22.28 9.10
CA LEU A 987 -7.74 21.25 8.15
C LEU A 987 -9.20 21.34 7.59
N ILE A 988 -10.11 22.21 8.09
CA ILE A 988 -11.52 22.46 7.61
C ILE A 988 -12.55 21.35 7.96
N SER A 989 -13.80 21.50 8.45
CA SER A 989 -14.63 22.52 9.19
C SER A 989 -15.90 21.75 9.76
N LEU A 990 -17.14 22.22 10.04
CA LEU A 990 -17.95 23.46 9.95
C LEU A 990 -19.26 23.31 10.84
N ASP A 991 -20.17 24.31 10.83
CA ASP A 991 -21.63 24.31 11.17
C ASP A 991 -22.16 24.31 12.64
N ARG A 992 -23.17 25.14 13.05
CA ARG A 992 -23.81 26.35 12.43
C ARG A 992 -24.76 27.15 13.39
N THR A 993 -25.11 28.39 12.97
CA THR A 993 -26.36 29.21 13.17
C THR A 993 -26.56 30.12 14.40
N PHE A 994 -26.87 31.42 14.14
CA PHE A 994 -27.61 32.38 15.01
C PHE A 994 -28.23 33.55 14.20
N THR A 995 -29.00 34.42 14.86
CA THR A 995 -29.87 35.54 14.36
C THR A 995 -29.42 36.91 14.93
N GLU A 996 -29.93 38.09 14.57
CA GLU A 996 -30.43 38.69 13.30
C GLU A 996 -30.04 40.21 13.25
N GLU A 997 -29.62 40.82 14.36
CA GLU A 997 -29.25 42.24 14.52
C GLU A 997 -27.82 42.60 13.99
N GLN A 998 -27.33 41.88 12.96
CA GLN A 998 -25.89 41.66 12.72
C GLN A 998 -25.37 42.22 11.37
N LEU A 999 -26.15 43.02 10.64
CA LEU A 999 -25.95 43.28 9.20
C LEU A 999 -24.51 43.69 8.79
N MET A 1000 -23.90 44.70 9.43
CA MET A 1000 -22.53 45.12 9.11
C MET A 1000 -21.46 44.06 9.39
N GLN A 1001 -21.66 43.26 10.44
CA GLN A 1001 -20.69 42.23 10.85
C GLN A 1001 -20.81 40.98 9.96
N HIS A 1002 -22.04 40.65 9.56
CA HIS A 1002 -22.32 39.57 8.62
C HIS A 1002 -21.65 39.79 7.26
N VAL A 1003 -21.64 41.02 6.72
CA VAL A 1003 -21.01 41.34 5.44
C VAL A 1003 -19.50 41.05 5.44
N MET A 1004 -18.78 41.36 6.52
CA MET A 1004 -17.34 41.04 6.61
C MET A 1004 -17.11 39.52 6.64
N GLU A 1005 -17.90 38.81 7.45
CA GLU A 1005 -17.85 37.35 7.57
C GLU A 1005 -18.18 36.66 6.24
N GLU A 1006 -19.14 37.20 5.49
CA GLU A 1006 -19.60 36.71 4.19
C GLU A 1006 -18.57 36.95 3.07
N VAL A 1007 -17.95 38.13 3.02
CA VAL A 1007 -16.82 38.41 2.12
C VAL A 1007 -15.68 37.41 2.36
N CYS A 1008 -15.35 37.13 3.63
CA CYS A 1008 -14.31 36.16 3.98
C CYS A 1008 -14.72 34.69 3.71
N ARG A 1009 -16.00 34.33 3.89
CA ARG A 1009 -16.57 33.03 3.50
C ARG A 1009 -16.40 32.79 2.00
N LEU A 1010 -16.81 33.76 1.18
CA LEU A 1010 -16.71 33.72 -0.28
C LEU A 1010 -15.24 33.67 -0.74
N GLY A 1011 -14.38 34.50 -0.15
CA GLY A 1011 -12.92 34.43 -0.38
C GLY A 1011 -12.32 33.06 -0.07
N THR A 1012 -12.78 32.39 0.99
CA THR A 1012 -12.34 31.04 1.35
C THR A 1012 -12.82 29.98 0.35
N LEU A 1013 -14.07 30.05 -0.12
CA LEU A 1013 -14.54 29.11 -1.16
C LEU A 1013 -13.81 29.30 -2.50
N LEU A 1014 -13.45 30.54 -2.85
CA LEU A 1014 -12.63 30.85 -4.02
C LEU A 1014 -11.20 30.30 -3.86
N PHE A 1015 -10.55 30.53 -2.71
CA PHE A 1015 -9.24 29.96 -2.36
C PHE A 1015 -9.20 28.42 -2.43
N LEU A 1016 -10.28 27.73 -2.07
CA LEU A 1016 -10.33 26.26 -2.13
C LEU A 1016 -10.51 25.69 -3.54
N SER A 1017 -10.95 26.51 -4.51
CA SER A 1017 -11.30 26.01 -5.85
C SER A 1017 -10.14 25.45 -6.68
N PRO A 1018 -8.87 25.91 -6.58
CA PRO A 1018 -7.74 25.25 -7.24
C PRO A 1018 -7.30 23.95 -6.59
N PHE A 1019 -7.49 23.77 -5.27
CA PHE A 1019 -7.21 22.51 -4.59
C PHE A 1019 -8.10 21.38 -5.14
N TRP A 1020 -9.39 21.66 -5.37
CA TRP A 1020 -10.31 20.70 -6.00
C TRP A 1020 -9.79 20.26 -7.38
N ARG A 1021 -9.26 21.20 -8.18
CA ARG A 1021 -8.70 20.91 -9.51
C ARG A 1021 -7.43 20.04 -9.43
N ILE A 1022 -6.51 20.36 -8.51
CA ILE A 1022 -5.27 19.59 -8.29
C ILE A 1022 -5.58 18.17 -7.78
N LEU A 1023 -6.64 18.00 -6.97
CA LEU A 1023 -7.12 16.69 -6.52
C LEU A 1023 -7.91 15.91 -7.60
N GLY A 1024 -8.01 16.43 -8.82
CA GLY A 1024 -8.60 15.71 -9.97
C GLY A 1024 -10.11 15.88 -10.11
N GLN A 1025 -10.71 16.96 -9.58
CA GLN A 1025 -12.09 17.35 -9.90
C GLN A 1025 -12.13 18.32 -11.08
N SER A 1026 -12.91 17.98 -12.11
CA SER A 1026 -13.19 18.82 -13.28
C SER A 1026 -14.67 18.71 -13.67
N PRO A 1027 -15.34 19.80 -14.08
CA PRO A 1027 -14.95 21.19 -13.86
C PRO A 1027 -15.07 21.60 -12.37
N VAL A 1028 -14.61 22.80 -12.05
CA VAL A 1028 -14.89 23.51 -10.78
C VAL A 1028 -15.38 24.91 -11.11
N ARG A 1029 -16.66 25.20 -10.82
CA ARG A 1029 -17.36 26.43 -11.24
C ARG A 1029 -17.39 27.45 -10.10
N THR A 1030 -16.78 28.62 -10.33
CA THR A 1030 -16.62 29.72 -9.35
C THR A 1030 -17.49 30.95 -9.63
N ALA A 1031 -18.13 31.03 -10.81
CA ALA A 1031 -18.86 32.22 -11.25
C ALA A 1031 -20.10 32.61 -10.40
N ALA A 1032 -20.63 31.74 -9.56
CA ALA A 1032 -21.63 32.13 -8.54
C ALA A 1032 -20.94 32.90 -7.39
N LEU A 1033 -19.87 32.33 -6.84
CA LEU A 1033 -19.08 32.91 -5.75
C LEU A 1033 -18.53 34.30 -6.11
N CYS A 1034 -18.00 34.48 -7.32
CA CYS A 1034 -17.51 35.78 -7.79
C CYS A 1034 -18.62 36.84 -7.86
N ARG A 1035 -19.79 36.50 -8.43
CA ARG A 1035 -20.91 37.44 -8.54
C ARG A 1035 -21.52 37.78 -7.18
N ASN A 1036 -21.69 36.79 -6.30
CA ASN A 1036 -22.18 37.01 -4.94
C ASN A 1036 -21.22 37.93 -4.17
N LEU A 1037 -19.91 37.70 -4.27
CA LEU A 1037 -18.90 38.55 -3.63
C LEU A 1037 -18.90 39.98 -4.17
N LEU A 1038 -18.98 40.16 -5.50
CA LEU A 1038 -19.05 41.48 -6.11
C LEU A 1038 -20.32 42.23 -5.69
N HIS A 1039 -21.48 41.56 -5.67
CA HIS A 1039 -22.77 42.09 -5.23
C HIS A 1039 -22.73 42.53 -3.75
N VAL A 1040 -22.26 41.65 -2.84
CA VAL A 1040 -22.10 41.96 -1.41
C VAL A 1040 -21.20 43.19 -1.21
N LEU A 1041 -20.07 43.27 -1.93
CA LEU A 1041 -19.15 44.42 -1.84
C LEU A 1041 -19.71 45.71 -2.43
N MET A 1042 -20.47 45.65 -3.53
CA MET A 1042 -21.05 46.84 -4.17
C MET A 1042 -22.25 47.40 -3.42
N GLU A 1043 -23.05 46.57 -2.75
CA GLU A 1043 -24.18 47.04 -1.94
C GLU A 1043 -23.77 47.49 -0.53
N ASN A 1044 -22.66 46.98 0.01
CA ASN A 1044 -22.26 47.19 1.40
C ASN A 1044 -20.88 47.84 1.53
N MET A 1045 -20.83 49.17 1.39
CA MET A 1045 -19.62 49.98 1.56
C MET A 1045 -19.23 50.12 3.05
N ILE A 1046 -18.49 49.13 3.57
CA ILE A 1046 -18.06 49.05 4.98
C ILE A 1046 -16.55 49.36 5.15
N GLU A 1047 -16.16 50.00 6.25
CA GLU A 1047 -14.75 50.21 6.59
C GLU A 1047 -14.11 49.00 7.32
N TRP A 1048 -13.00 48.49 6.78
CA TRP A 1048 -12.35 47.26 7.23
C TRP A 1048 -11.25 47.44 8.29
N ASN A 1049 -10.94 48.66 8.74
CA ASN A 1049 -9.96 48.94 9.81
C ASN A 1049 -8.64 48.14 9.69
N GLU A 1050 -8.30 47.31 10.67
CA GLU A 1050 -7.10 46.46 10.70
C GLU A 1050 -7.27 45.15 9.88
N LEU A 1051 -8.51 44.80 9.51
CA LEU A 1051 -8.86 43.60 8.75
C LEU A 1051 -8.73 43.79 7.22
N LYS A 1052 -8.30 44.97 6.75
CA LYS A 1052 -8.03 45.25 5.32
C LYS A 1052 -7.17 44.18 4.59
N PRO A 1053 -6.20 43.49 5.24
CA PRO A 1053 -5.53 42.32 4.67
C PRO A 1053 -6.46 41.18 4.23
N LEU A 1054 -7.53 40.88 4.98
CA LEU A 1054 -8.50 39.84 4.63
C LEU A 1054 -9.34 40.24 3.41
N LEU A 1055 -9.65 41.53 3.26
CA LEU A 1055 -10.31 42.07 2.07
C LEU A 1055 -9.40 41.97 0.83
N ILE A 1056 -8.13 42.38 0.94
CA ILE A 1056 -7.15 42.23 -0.16
C ILE A 1056 -7.01 40.77 -0.57
N TRP A 1057 -6.90 39.85 0.40
CA TRP A 1057 -6.83 38.40 0.16
C TRP A 1057 -8.08 37.88 -0.57
N SER A 1058 -9.28 38.26 -0.12
CA SER A 1058 -10.55 37.83 -0.73
C SER A 1058 -10.71 38.36 -2.16
N LEU A 1059 -10.37 39.62 -2.40
CA LEU A 1059 -10.38 40.25 -3.73
C LEU A 1059 -9.36 39.63 -4.70
N TYR A 1060 -8.17 39.27 -4.20
CA TYR A 1060 -7.12 38.64 -5.00
C TYR A 1060 -7.59 37.29 -5.58
N PHE A 1061 -8.17 36.42 -4.75
CA PHE A 1061 -8.69 35.13 -5.23
C PHE A 1061 -9.91 35.29 -6.14
N ALA A 1062 -10.76 36.28 -5.91
CA ALA A 1062 -11.88 36.60 -6.79
C ALA A 1062 -11.42 37.04 -8.20
N ALA A 1063 -10.41 37.92 -8.29
CA ALA A 1063 -9.87 38.42 -9.55
C ALA A 1063 -9.20 37.34 -10.42
N ILE A 1064 -8.56 36.36 -9.77
CA ILE A 1064 -7.94 35.20 -10.44
C ILE A 1064 -8.99 34.16 -10.87
N GLU A 1065 -9.98 33.88 -10.02
CA GLU A 1065 -10.98 32.84 -10.28
C GLU A 1065 -12.13 33.26 -11.21
N THR A 1066 -12.47 34.56 -11.30
CA THR A 1066 -13.43 34.99 -12.31
C THR A 1066 -12.82 34.92 -13.72
N LYS A 1067 -13.66 34.47 -14.66
CA LYS A 1067 -13.38 34.46 -16.10
C LYS A 1067 -14.10 35.58 -16.83
N ASP A 1068 -14.96 36.33 -16.15
CA ASP A 1068 -15.60 37.51 -16.69
C ASP A 1068 -14.67 38.72 -16.53
N LEU A 1069 -14.39 39.42 -17.63
CA LEU A 1069 -13.46 40.54 -17.65
C LEU A 1069 -14.06 41.82 -17.04
N ALA A 1070 -15.39 41.97 -17.07
CA ALA A 1070 -16.07 43.07 -16.39
C ALA A 1070 -16.02 42.85 -14.87
N GLU A 1071 -16.37 41.66 -14.38
CA GLU A 1071 -16.21 41.30 -12.95
C GLU A 1071 -14.76 41.49 -12.48
N ARG A 1072 -13.79 40.96 -13.24
CA ARG A 1072 -12.36 41.10 -12.92
C ARG A 1072 -11.96 42.57 -12.79
N SER A 1073 -12.40 43.42 -13.72
CA SER A 1073 -12.05 44.85 -13.69
C SER A 1073 -12.49 45.55 -12.39
N HIS A 1074 -13.62 45.15 -11.81
CA HIS A 1074 -14.09 45.71 -10.53
C HIS A 1074 -13.21 45.23 -9.36
N PHE A 1075 -12.84 43.94 -9.31
CA PHE A 1075 -11.92 43.42 -8.28
C PHE A 1075 -10.52 44.04 -8.39
N VAL A 1076 -9.98 44.15 -9.61
CA VAL A 1076 -8.70 44.80 -9.93
C VAL A 1076 -8.70 46.27 -9.53
N PHE A 1077 -9.80 46.99 -9.78
CA PHE A 1077 -9.96 48.39 -9.38
C PHE A 1077 -10.00 48.55 -7.85
N MET A 1078 -10.76 47.70 -7.15
CA MET A 1078 -10.80 47.70 -5.68
C MET A 1078 -9.42 47.37 -5.07
N LEU A 1079 -8.66 46.43 -5.63
CA LEU A 1079 -7.28 46.14 -5.23
C LEU A 1079 -6.36 47.36 -5.40
N GLY A 1080 -6.47 48.09 -6.53
CA GLY A 1080 -5.68 49.30 -6.77
C GLY A 1080 -5.99 50.45 -5.79
N ILE A 1081 -7.26 50.63 -5.43
CA ILE A 1081 -7.68 51.58 -4.40
C ILE A 1081 -7.12 51.19 -3.03
N LEU A 1082 -7.24 49.92 -2.63
CA LEU A 1082 -6.74 49.45 -1.33
C LEU A 1082 -5.21 49.52 -1.24
N MET A 1083 -4.49 49.18 -2.32
CA MET A 1083 -3.04 49.32 -2.40
C MET A 1083 -2.59 50.76 -2.14
N SER A 1084 -3.26 51.72 -2.78
CA SER A 1084 -3.02 53.16 -2.62
C SER A 1084 -3.37 53.64 -1.20
N GLY A 1085 -4.53 53.23 -0.69
CA GLY A 1085 -5.03 53.59 0.64
C GLY A 1085 -4.23 52.97 1.81
N MET A 1086 -3.51 51.87 1.57
CA MET A 1086 -2.58 51.25 2.53
C MET A 1086 -1.11 51.60 2.28
N GLN A 1087 -0.81 52.49 1.31
CA GLN A 1087 0.54 52.95 0.96
C GLN A 1087 1.52 51.82 0.57
N LEU A 1088 1.00 50.69 0.07
CA LEU A 1088 1.80 49.51 -0.28
C LEU A 1088 2.71 49.79 -1.48
N GLN A 1089 4.00 49.49 -1.32
CA GLN A 1089 5.03 49.81 -2.32
C GLN A 1089 5.13 48.70 -3.38
N GLY A 1090 4.48 48.91 -4.53
CA GLY A 1090 4.50 47.99 -5.67
C GLY A 1090 3.72 46.68 -5.45
N TRP A 1091 3.71 45.83 -6.48
CA TRP A 1091 2.98 44.54 -6.47
C TRP A 1091 3.43 43.62 -5.32
N ASP A 1092 4.73 43.63 -5.01
CA ASP A 1092 5.30 42.83 -3.92
C ASP A 1092 4.68 43.19 -2.55
N GLY A 1093 4.22 44.43 -2.36
CA GLY A 1093 3.46 44.85 -1.18
C GLY A 1093 2.08 44.19 -1.08
N ILE A 1094 1.35 44.04 -2.19
CA ILE A 1094 0.11 43.26 -2.23
C ILE A 1094 0.42 41.78 -1.96
N MET A 1095 1.44 41.22 -2.62
CA MET A 1095 1.75 39.80 -2.49
C MET A 1095 2.25 39.43 -1.10
N GLN A 1096 2.97 40.32 -0.39
CA GLN A 1096 3.29 40.12 1.03
C GLN A 1096 2.04 40.08 1.90
N VAL A 1097 1.05 40.96 1.66
CA VAL A 1097 -0.23 40.93 2.37
C VAL A 1097 -1.01 39.64 2.09
N VAL A 1098 -1.17 39.25 0.82
CA VAL A 1098 -1.86 38.01 0.42
C VAL A 1098 -1.17 36.78 1.02
N LYS A 1099 0.16 36.67 0.90
CA LYS A 1099 0.94 35.55 1.46
C LYS A 1099 0.95 35.53 3.00
N SER A 1100 0.65 36.63 3.67
CA SER A 1100 0.56 36.68 5.15
C SER A 1100 -0.73 36.08 5.73
N VAL A 1101 -1.80 35.98 4.93
CA VAL A 1101 -3.12 35.50 5.39
C VAL A 1101 -3.23 33.98 5.24
N LEU A 1102 -3.28 33.48 4.00
CA LEU A 1102 -3.32 32.06 3.65
C LEU A 1102 -2.73 31.86 2.25
N TRP A 1103 -1.71 31.00 2.12
CA TRP A 1103 -1.03 30.74 0.85
C TRP A 1103 -0.34 29.37 0.84
N VAL A 1104 -0.34 28.70 -0.31
CA VAL A 1104 0.34 27.42 -0.53
C VAL A 1104 1.11 27.48 -1.85
N GLU A 1105 2.44 27.59 -1.78
CA GLU A 1105 3.29 27.84 -2.96
C GLU A 1105 3.10 26.78 -4.07
N LYS A 1106 2.93 25.49 -3.70
CA LYS A 1106 2.68 24.38 -4.62
C LYS A 1106 1.36 24.49 -5.43
N VAL A 1107 0.43 25.34 -4.99
CA VAL A 1107 -0.90 25.51 -5.61
C VAL A 1107 -1.01 26.83 -6.37
N PHE A 1108 -0.38 27.90 -5.88
CA PHE A 1108 -0.62 29.28 -6.36
C PHE A 1108 0.60 29.99 -6.97
N ALA A 1109 1.78 29.37 -7.02
CA ALA A 1109 2.95 29.96 -7.69
C ALA A 1109 2.64 30.33 -9.16
N GLY A 1110 2.94 31.58 -9.55
CA GLY A 1110 2.69 32.11 -10.90
C GLY A 1110 1.24 32.56 -11.18
N THR A 1111 0.28 32.30 -10.29
CA THR A 1111 -1.11 32.77 -10.49
C THR A 1111 -1.27 34.29 -10.39
N ASP A 1112 -0.31 34.98 -9.76
CA ASP A 1112 -0.33 36.43 -9.58
C ASP A 1112 0.03 37.19 -10.87
N GLU A 1113 0.76 36.56 -11.80
CA GLU A 1113 1.07 37.11 -13.12
C GLU A 1113 -0.19 37.42 -13.95
N LEU A 1114 -1.30 36.72 -13.68
CA LEU A 1114 -2.58 36.86 -14.39
C LEU A 1114 -3.26 38.23 -14.19
N ILE A 1115 -2.97 38.92 -13.08
CA ILE A 1115 -3.65 40.17 -12.70
C ILE A 1115 -2.69 41.30 -12.29
N ARG A 1116 -1.41 40.99 -11.99
CA ARG A 1116 -0.35 41.97 -11.66
C ARG A 1116 -0.37 43.18 -12.58
N ASP A 1117 -0.38 42.91 -13.87
CA ASP A 1117 -0.28 43.89 -14.93
C ASP A 1117 -1.55 44.75 -15.09
N GLU A 1118 -2.70 44.26 -14.63
CA GLU A 1118 -3.98 44.99 -14.66
C GLU A 1118 -4.06 45.93 -13.43
N VAL A 1119 -3.74 45.42 -12.23
CA VAL A 1119 -3.74 46.22 -10.99
C VAL A 1119 -2.69 47.34 -11.05
N MET A 1120 -1.47 47.04 -11.52
CA MET A 1120 -0.43 48.06 -11.66
C MET A 1120 -0.77 49.12 -12.71
N LYS A 1121 -1.63 48.85 -13.70
CA LYS A 1121 -2.13 49.88 -14.64
C LYS A 1121 -3.11 50.84 -13.96
N VAL A 1122 -3.98 50.35 -13.06
CA VAL A 1122 -4.88 51.18 -12.26
C VAL A 1122 -4.08 52.10 -11.33
N VAL A 1123 -3.11 51.55 -10.59
CA VAL A 1123 -2.34 52.32 -9.59
C VAL A 1123 -1.40 53.36 -10.21
N ASN A 1124 -0.92 53.12 -11.44
CA ASN A 1124 -0.08 54.09 -12.15
C ASN A 1124 -0.86 55.20 -12.90
N HIS A 1125 -2.19 55.21 -12.84
CA HIS A 1125 -3.00 56.33 -13.36
C HIS A 1125 -3.52 57.20 -12.21
N ASP A 1126 -3.22 58.50 -12.28
CA ASP A 1126 -3.61 59.51 -11.29
C ASP A 1126 -5.14 59.56 -11.11
N PRO A 1127 -5.70 59.35 -9.89
CA PRO A 1127 -7.13 59.17 -9.65
C PRO A 1127 -7.96 60.46 -9.71
N MET A 1128 -7.69 61.33 -10.69
CA MET A 1128 -8.41 62.60 -10.90
C MET A 1128 -8.90 62.83 -12.35
N GLY A 1129 -8.89 61.79 -13.20
CA GLY A 1129 -9.46 61.80 -14.56
C GLY A 1129 -10.90 61.28 -14.64
N MET A 1130 -11.88 62.09 -14.21
CA MET A 1130 -13.30 61.70 -14.19
C MET A 1130 -13.94 61.49 -15.58
N ILE A 1131 -14.64 60.37 -15.75
CA ILE A 1131 -15.86 60.25 -16.59
C ILE A 1131 -16.97 59.66 -15.67
N PRO A 1132 -18.19 60.22 -15.66
CA PRO A 1132 -19.06 60.09 -14.48
C PRO A 1132 -20.04 58.92 -14.50
N VAL A 1133 -20.47 58.51 -13.31
CA VAL A 1133 -21.72 57.77 -13.08
C VAL A 1133 -22.93 58.67 -13.44
N TYR A 1134 -24.06 58.05 -13.81
CA TYR A 1134 -25.31 58.67 -14.29
C TYR A 1134 -25.28 59.23 -15.72
N ASN A 1135 -25.43 58.36 -16.73
CA ASN A 1135 -26.75 58.14 -17.36
C ASN A 1135 -26.70 57.18 -18.56
N THR A 1136 -27.20 55.96 -18.34
CA THR A 1136 -27.77 55.08 -19.39
C THR A 1136 -29.08 54.52 -18.81
N PRO A 1137 -30.18 54.36 -19.57
CA PRO A 1137 -31.52 54.47 -18.98
C PRO A 1137 -32.00 53.29 -18.10
N LEU A 1138 -33.02 53.59 -17.29
CA LEU A 1138 -34.05 52.61 -16.91
C LEU A 1138 -34.69 52.07 -18.20
N GLY A 1139 -34.20 50.91 -18.65
CA GLY A 1139 -34.61 50.31 -19.92
C GLY A 1139 -33.97 48.94 -20.20
N PHE A 1140 -33.53 48.23 -19.16
CA PHE A 1140 -33.05 46.84 -19.25
C PHE A 1140 -33.55 45.96 -18.08
N LEU A 1141 -34.52 46.47 -17.31
CA LEU A 1141 -35.23 45.76 -16.25
C LEU A 1141 -36.72 45.56 -16.55
N GLU A 1142 -37.26 46.19 -17.60
CA GLU A 1142 -38.64 45.98 -18.07
C GLU A 1142 -38.71 44.91 -19.18
N ASP A 1143 -37.69 44.82 -20.05
CA ASP A 1143 -37.63 43.81 -21.12
C ASP A 1143 -37.39 42.36 -20.61
N LEU A 1144 -37.10 42.16 -19.32
CA LEU A 1144 -36.92 40.82 -18.74
C LEU A 1144 -38.19 40.21 -18.13
N GLU A 1145 -39.31 40.95 -18.07
CA GLU A 1145 -40.63 40.41 -17.69
C GLU A 1145 -41.51 40.06 -18.92
N ALA A 1146 -41.06 40.35 -20.14
CA ALA A 1146 -41.87 40.19 -21.36
C ALA A 1146 -41.77 38.81 -22.05
N ASP A 1147 -40.55 38.28 -22.25
CA ASP A 1147 -40.31 37.11 -23.12
C ASP A 1147 -40.56 35.73 -22.46
N ILE A 1148 -41.32 35.68 -21.36
CA ILE A 1148 -41.82 34.42 -20.77
C ILE A 1148 -43.13 33.94 -21.43
N GLU A 1149 -43.78 34.76 -22.28
CA GLU A 1149 -44.96 34.37 -23.07
C GLU A 1149 -44.74 34.27 -24.60
N HIS A 1150 -43.57 33.78 -25.06
CA HIS A 1150 -43.48 32.89 -26.26
C HIS A 1150 -42.04 32.43 -26.60
N HIS A 1151 -41.62 31.23 -26.13
CA HIS A 1151 -41.33 30.11 -27.06
C HIS A 1151 -41.13 28.74 -26.40
#